data_AF-A0A3M5FMI8-F1
#
_entry.id   AF-A0A3M5FMI8-F1
#
_cell.length_a   1.000
_cell.length_b   1.000
_cell.length_c   1.000
_cell.angle_alpha   90.00
_cell.angle_beta   90.00
_cell.angle_gamma   90.00
#
_symmetry.space_group_name_H-M   'P 1'
#
loop_
_entity.id
_entity.type
_entity.pdbx_description
1 polymer ?
#
loop_
_entity_poly.entity_id
_entity_poly.type
_entity_poly.pdbx_seq_one_letter_code
_entity_poly.pdbx_strand_id
1 'polypeptide(L)'
;MSGLYLENISIEPRVRPGAELSTPVATDLPRQLTNSFELGHFLQRFPHTRSLILVGEPGAGADPQISAFLNLPQQVSSVLPQLTELGLINQSIFLDQAQMDHLRDMPDLRSLNLSGNRLVSLLTMDLGWLHLDRLILERVGMHRWPSWLTDIIPNNIRELSVAHNNLTELPDWILDNPLNPEHQTLIDLRGNSLSRHTVMHARINEAVPDCSFRFLMDTPLAVQAAINLQLREGAELSAALDQWTHASNSLAITSERTIEARREIGRILTDHWRAFSLGQIHRPLRLENLSLVDFPRQLPEFFYRQIRYLRLSRVTATGSDLDQLLRRMTDLNSLEMNGYVAPLLQLPPALLELRSLRSLLLIDQGMVIEQKHIDFFSRIPTLARLELDGNRMGAISDLSALSNTALNWLSLNNVGLTEWPTWVNDMIPAHLGTLLLEGNLITDLPEHILANPGSESAHTEISLLNNPLSEDSMRRAHFSESYGRSFTFDMDLPPELAAMDWTEQHDSDSSISDYESEDSRASTPEPVTAEPWLDDSSPLIAARRALWEQLEISDHNRRLLDLIGSLRHSADYRNTANRAALQERVWRVLGAVSQDPQLGMTLSAIAEEPLRLFRDNNTCPDGILLEFNQMEVMVFIRQSLHDVVPEQRGALLYRLTTRLYRLSELDAAAREQTGSRDEAEVRLAYRIHWASALDLPVPPEGMLYQAHAAIRPGEFDTALLRVQSGEQGEPFLRFAEQQDYWINYLRETHAGRFDALERIYRTDLTRLTDEFEQRNISLDNPEYEKRIREFEASFKAQQTMLIRELTNAEGLEHH
;
A
#
# COMPACT_ATOMS: atom_id res chain seq x y z
N MET A 1 50.48 -16.23 14.83
CA MET A 1 49.40 -16.81 14.01
C MET A 1 50.02 -17.30 12.72
N SER A 2 49.95 -18.61 12.47
CA SER A 2 50.35 -19.23 11.20
C SER A 2 49.21 -19.03 10.20
N GLY A 3 49.36 -18.09 9.29
CA GLY A 3 48.40 -17.79 8.24
C GLY A 3 49.00 -18.02 6.86
N LEU A 4 48.20 -18.55 5.93
CA LEU A 4 48.54 -18.67 4.52
C LEU A 4 47.63 -17.74 3.72
N TYR A 5 48.22 -16.82 2.97
CA TYR A 5 47.53 -15.92 2.06
C TYR A 5 48.04 -16.21 0.65
N LEU A 6 47.14 -16.65 -0.22
CA LEU A 6 47.47 -17.11 -1.56
C LEU A 6 46.59 -16.40 -2.58
N GLU A 7 47.20 -15.70 -3.53
CA GLU A 7 46.50 -14.96 -4.58
C GLU A 7 46.83 -15.55 -5.96
N ASN A 8 45.82 -15.64 -6.82
CA ASN A 8 45.94 -15.96 -8.26
C ASN A 8 46.79 -17.21 -8.53
N ILE A 9 46.54 -18.28 -7.78
CA ILE A 9 47.29 -19.53 -7.90
C ILE A 9 47.11 -20.12 -9.29
N SER A 10 48.20 -20.18 -10.04
CA SER A 10 48.29 -20.92 -11.30
C SER A 10 49.07 -22.21 -11.06
N ILE A 11 48.46 -23.36 -11.34
CA ILE A 11 49.14 -24.66 -11.29
C ILE A 11 49.62 -24.98 -12.69
N GLU A 12 50.93 -24.82 -12.91
CA GLU A 12 51.58 -25.23 -14.16
C GLU A 12 51.57 -26.76 -14.25
N PRO A 13 51.07 -27.35 -15.36
CA PRO A 13 51.21 -28.78 -15.56
C PRO A 13 52.70 -29.12 -15.65
N ARG A 14 53.16 -30.13 -14.90
CA ARG A 14 54.49 -30.72 -15.13
C ARG A 14 54.52 -31.35 -16.53
N VAL A 15 54.85 -30.55 -17.53
CA VAL A 15 55.12 -31.03 -18.89
C VAL A 15 56.41 -31.85 -18.82
N ARG A 16 56.31 -33.16 -19.13
CA ARG A 16 57.50 -33.94 -19.50
C ARG A 16 58.17 -33.24 -20.70
N PRO A 17 59.49 -33.01 -20.70
CA PRO A 17 60.13 -32.28 -21.78
C PRO A 17 59.92 -33.03 -23.11
N GLY A 18 59.14 -32.46 -24.03
CA GLY A 18 58.97 -33.00 -25.39
C GLY A 18 57.59 -32.91 -26.06
N ALA A 19 56.57 -32.28 -25.47
CA ALA A 19 55.28 -32.07 -26.15
C ALA A 19 55.07 -30.59 -26.51
N GLU A 20 54.86 -30.32 -27.79
CA GLU A 20 54.71 -28.98 -28.38
C GLU A 20 53.44 -28.27 -27.86
N LEU A 21 53.60 -26.99 -27.51
CA LEU A 21 52.56 -26.08 -27.09
C LEU A 21 51.72 -25.64 -28.30
N SER A 22 50.45 -26.01 -28.31
CA SER A 22 49.41 -25.34 -29.12
C SER A 22 48.06 -25.51 -28.45
N THR A 23 47.64 -24.48 -27.68
CA THR A 23 46.26 -24.00 -27.41
C THR A 23 46.16 -23.37 -26.01
N PRO A 24 45.59 -22.16 -25.86
CA PRO A 24 45.16 -21.66 -24.57
C PRO A 24 43.74 -22.14 -24.25
N VAL A 25 43.62 -22.75 -23.07
CA VAL A 25 42.47 -22.72 -22.14
C VAL A 25 41.15 -23.34 -22.63
N ALA A 26 41.08 -24.67 -22.60
CA ALA A 26 39.86 -25.38 -22.19
C ALA A 26 40.07 -25.91 -20.77
N THR A 27 39.21 -25.54 -19.83
CA THR A 27 39.24 -25.96 -18.43
C THR A 27 38.60 -27.35 -18.31
N ASP A 28 39.33 -28.38 -18.74
CA ASP A 28 38.88 -29.77 -18.67
C ASP A 28 38.77 -30.27 -17.21
N LEU A 29 37.73 -31.06 -16.89
CA LEU A 29 37.51 -31.70 -15.58
C LEU A 29 38.77 -32.43 -15.03
N PRO A 30 39.56 -33.15 -15.86
CA PRO A 30 40.89 -33.65 -15.48
C PRO A 30 41.86 -32.61 -14.91
N ARG A 31 41.86 -31.39 -15.44
CA ARG A 31 42.76 -30.31 -15.02
C ARG A 31 42.34 -29.75 -13.66
N GLN A 32 41.04 -29.56 -13.43
CA GLN A 32 40.50 -29.14 -12.13
C GLN A 32 40.79 -30.16 -11.02
N LEU A 33 40.65 -31.45 -11.33
CA LEU A 33 41.02 -32.54 -10.41
C LEU A 33 42.52 -32.50 -10.07
N THR A 34 43.37 -32.30 -11.07
CA THR A 34 44.82 -32.19 -10.88
C THR A 34 45.18 -30.97 -10.03
N ASN A 35 44.55 -29.83 -10.31
CA ASN A 35 44.75 -28.59 -9.55
C ASN A 35 44.35 -28.76 -8.08
N SER A 36 43.17 -29.34 -7.82
CA SER A 36 42.70 -29.63 -6.46
C SER A 36 43.64 -30.59 -5.71
N PHE A 37 44.14 -31.62 -6.39
CA PHE A 37 45.07 -32.58 -5.80
C PHE A 37 46.42 -31.94 -5.42
N GLU A 38 47.01 -31.15 -6.31
CA GLU A 38 48.27 -30.46 -6.06
C GLU A 38 48.15 -29.40 -4.96
N LEU A 39 47.02 -28.67 -4.92
CA LEU A 39 46.72 -27.74 -3.82
C LEU A 39 46.63 -28.47 -2.49
N GLY A 40 45.91 -29.61 -2.43
CA GLY A 40 45.83 -30.43 -1.21
C GLY A 40 47.20 -30.88 -0.73
N HIS A 41 48.05 -31.37 -1.63
CA HIS A 41 49.42 -31.77 -1.31
C HIS A 41 50.31 -30.61 -0.85
N PHE A 42 50.11 -29.41 -1.41
CA PHE A 42 50.78 -28.19 -0.94
C PHE A 42 50.36 -27.83 0.49
N LEU A 43 49.05 -27.81 0.77
CA LEU A 43 48.50 -27.47 2.08
C LEU A 43 48.93 -28.45 3.18
N GLN A 44 49.13 -29.74 2.85
CA GLN A 44 49.64 -30.75 3.80
C GLN A 44 51.01 -30.40 4.39
N ARG A 45 51.80 -29.54 3.72
CA ARG A 45 53.11 -29.09 4.22
C ARG A 45 52.99 -28.12 5.40
N PHE A 46 51.81 -27.58 5.66
CA PHE A 46 51.56 -26.56 6.68
C PHE A 46 50.44 -26.98 7.65
N PRO A 47 50.57 -28.12 8.36
CA PRO A 47 49.49 -28.72 9.16
C PRO A 47 49.07 -27.90 10.39
N HIS A 48 49.87 -26.91 10.80
CA HIS A 48 49.59 -26.03 11.93
C HIS A 48 49.00 -24.67 11.52
N THR A 49 48.57 -24.53 10.27
CA THR A 49 47.95 -23.29 9.77
C THR A 49 46.60 -23.08 10.46
N ARG A 50 46.35 -21.86 10.93
CA ARG A 50 45.07 -21.47 11.57
C ARG A 50 44.25 -20.49 10.74
N SER A 51 44.84 -19.85 9.75
CA SER A 51 44.18 -18.94 8.83
C SER A 51 44.59 -19.28 7.39
N LEU A 52 43.62 -19.49 6.51
CA LEU A 52 43.86 -19.72 5.09
C LEU A 52 42.97 -18.79 4.28
N ILE A 53 43.57 -17.95 3.45
CA ILE A 53 42.85 -17.08 2.51
C ILE A 53 43.36 -17.38 1.10
N LEU A 54 42.45 -17.82 0.25
CA LEU A 54 42.63 -18.12 -1.16
C LEU A 54 41.85 -17.10 -1.98
N VAL A 55 42.56 -16.28 -2.75
CA VAL A 55 41.96 -15.24 -3.61
C VAL A 55 42.21 -15.60 -5.07
N GLY A 56 41.14 -15.67 -5.85
CA GLY A 56 41.16 -15.86 -7.29
C GLY A 56 41.01 -14.54 -8.02
N GLU A 57 41.21 -14.57 -9.33
CA GLU A 57 40.96 -13.38 -10.14
C GLU A 57 39.47 -13.02 -10.08
N PRO A 58 39.12 -11.75 -9.80
CA PRO A 58 37.74 -11.31 -9.86
C PRO A 58 37.25 -11.46 -11.29
N GLY A 59 36.40 -12.45 -11.53
CA GLY A 59 35.75 -12.61 -12.83
C GLY A 59 35.06 -11.30 -13.19
N ALA A 60 35.48 -10.68 -14.30
CA ALA A 60 34.90 -9.45 -14.80
C ALA A 60 33.48 -9.72 -15.29
N GLY A 61 32.51 -9.80 -14.39
CA GLY A 61 31.06 -9.70 -14.62
C GLY A 61 30.38 -10.62 -15.66
N ALA A 62 31.09 -11.47 -16.41
CA ALA A 62 30.56 -12.01 -17.66
C ALA A 62 31.30 -13.25 -18.18
N ASP A 63 31.88 -14.11 -17.32
CA ASP A 63 32.52 -15.34 -17.77
C ASP A 63 32.17 -16.51 -16.82
N PRO A 64 31.58 -17.63 -17.30
CA PRO A 64 31.51 -18.86 -16.54
C PRO A 64 32.84 -19.59 -16.65
N GLN A 65 33.88 -19.03 -16.01
CA GLN A 65 35.02 -19.86 -15.65
C GLN A 65 34.56 -20.82 -14.57
N ILE A 66 34.31 -22.07 -14.97
CA ILE A 66 34.20 -23.19 -14.05
C ILE A 66 35.42 -23.09 -13.11
N SER A 67 35.18 -23.13 -11.79
CA SER A 67 36.23 -22.98 -10.78
C SER A 67 37.51 -23.69 -11.19
N ALA A 68 38.67 -23.05 -11.00
CA ALA A 68 39.97 -23.68 -11.30
C ALA A 68 40.19 -24.98 -10.49
N PHE A 69 39.40 -25.18 -9.43
CA PHE A 69 39.44 -26.29 -8.50
C PHE A 69 38.09 -27.01 -8.45
N LEU A 70 38.12 -28.34 -8.37
CA LEU A 70 36.95 -29.15 -8.07
C LEU A 70 36.83 -29.41 -6.56
N ASN A 71 35.63 -29.23 -5.98
CA ASN A 71 35.31 -29.49 -4.56
C ASN A 71 36.35 -28.89 -3.58
N LEU A 72 36.69 -27.62 -3.79
CA LEU A 72 37.69 -26.92 -2.99
C LEU A 72 37.42 -26.96 -1.47
N PRO A 73 36.18 -26.76 -0.98
CA PRO A 73 35.86 -26.90 0.45
C PRO A 73 36.20 -28.26 1.04
N GLN A 74 36.00 -29.35 0.29
CA GLN A 74 36.34 -30.72 0.70
C GLN A 74 37.85 -30.93 0.84
N GLN A 75 38.64 -30.39 -0.10
CA GLN A 75 40.09 -30.50 -0.05
C GLN A 75 40.66 -29.73 1.15
N VAL A 76 40.16 -28.52 1.42
CA VAL A 76 40.65 -27.73 2.54
C VAL A 76 40.27 -28.35 3.89
N SER A 77 39.03 -28.79 4.06
CA SER A 77 38.55 -29.44 5.30
C SER A 77 39.29 -30.72 5.65
N SER A 78 39.56 -31.57 4.66
CA SER A 78 40.29 -32.82 4.89
C SER A 78 41.76 -32.61 5.26
N VAL A 79 42.40 -31.54 4.78
CA VAL A 79 43.83 -31.28 5.00
C VAL A 79 44.10 -30.40 6.21
N LEU A 80 43.24 -29.40 6.47
CA LEU A 80 43.41 -28.39 7.53
C LEU A 80 42.14 -28.27 8.39
N PRO A 81 41.76 -29.30 9.18
CA PRO A 81 40.54 -29.27 9.99
C PRO A 81 40.59 -28.31 11.19
N GLN A 82 41.78 -27.82 11.57
CA GLN A 82 42.00 -26.91 12.72
C GLN A 82 41.98 -25.42 12.34
N LEU A 83 41.47 -25.08 11.16
CA LEU A 83 41.37 -23.68 10.72
C LEU A 83 40.37 -22.91 11.58
N THR A 84 40.79 -21.72 12.01
CA THR A 84 39.92 -20.75 12.68
C THR A 84 39.39 -19.68 11.72
N GLU A 85 40.11 -19.46 10.60
CA GLU A 85 39.74 -18.50 9.56
C GLU A 85 39.93 -19.14 8.18
N LEU A 86 38.89 -19.06 7.35
CA LEU A 86 38.88 -19.54 5.97
C LEU A 86 38.32 -18.48 5.03
N GLY A 87 39.11 -18.06 4.05
CA GLY A 87 38.67 -17.22 2.95
C GLY A 87 38.81 -17.95 1.62
N LEU A 88 37.71 -18.16 0.91
CA LEU A 88 37.67 -18.66 -0.46
C LEU A 88 37.06 -17.56 -1.34
N ILE A 89 37.87 -16.62 -1.81
CA ILE A 89 37.40 -15.39 -2.47
C ILE A 89 37.58 -15.52 -3.99
N ASN A 90 36.55 -15.15 -4.76
CA ASN A 90 36.54 -15.20 -6.23
C ASN A 90 36.96 -16.56 -6.79
N GLN A 91 36.54 -17.66 -6.17
CA GLN A 91 36.91 -19.01 -6.59
C GLN A 91 35.91 -19.61 -7.59
N SER A 92 34.89 -18.85 -8.00
CA SER A 92 33.78 -19.32 -8.84
C SER A 92 33.09 -20.57 -8.28
N ILE A 93 33.03 -20.69 -6.95
CA ILE A 93 32.35 -21.80 -6.26
C ILE A 93 30.83 -21.59 -6.36
N PHE A 94 30.10 -22.66 -6.65
CA PHE A 94 28.64 -22.69 -6.47
C PHE A 94 28.34 -23.08 -5.02
N LEU A 95 27.81 -22.14 -4.26
CA LEU A 95 27.46 -22.35 -2.85
C LEU A 95 26.12 -23.10 -2.79
N ASP A 96 26.18 -24.39 -2.46
CA ASP A 96 25.05 -25.28 -2.18
C ASP A 96 25.27 -26.05 -0.87
N GLN A 97 24.27 -26.86 -0.46
CA GLN A 97 24.35 -27.65 0.77
C GLN A 97 25.54 -28.61 0.76
N ALA A 98 25.85 -29.25 -0.37
CA ALA A 98 26.89 -30.26 -0.46
C ALA A 98 28.28 -29.64 -0.23
N GLN A 99 28.55 -28.47 -0.83
CA GLN A 99 29.80 -27.75 -0.62
C GLN A 99 29.94 -27.26 0.82
N MET A 100 28.85 -26.79 1.44
CA MET A 100 28.86 -26.31 2.82
C MET A 100 29.00 -27.45 3.84
N ASP A 101 28.42 -28.63 3.58
CA ASP A 101 28.53 -29.80 4.47
C ASP A 101 29.97 -30.26 4.70
N HIS A 102 30.86 -30.01 3.73
CA HIS A 102 32.30 -30.28 3.89
C HIS A 102 32.96 -29.43 4.99
N LEU A 103 32.38 -28.27 5.34
CA LEU A 103 32.92 -27.43 6.41
C LEU A 103 32.50 -27.91 7.81
N ARG A 104 31.60 -28.92 7.93
CA ARG A 104 31.25 -29.53 9.25
C ARG A 104 32.45 -30.16 9.95
N ASP A 105 33.44 -30.60 9.18
CA ASP A 105 34.67 -31.21 9.70
C ASP A 105 35.67 -30.17 10.27
N MET A 106 35.29 -28.89 10.32
CA MET A 106 36.09 -27.79 10.88
C MET A 106 35.42 -27.17 12.14
N PRO A 107 35.50 -27.82 13.32
CA PRO A 107 34.77 -27.37 14.52
C PRO A 107 35.31 -26.05 15.13
N ASP A 108 36.55 -25.68 14.83
CA ASP A 108 37.20 -24.47 15.37
C ASP A 108 37.02 -23.22 14.47
N LEU A 109 36.30 -23.36 13.35
CA LEU A 109 36.12 -22.29 12.38
C LEU A 109 35.29 -21.15 12.96
N ARG A 110 35.83 -19.93 12.94
CA ARG A 110 35.20 -18.71 13.50
C ARG A 110 35.00 -17.62 12.47
N SER A 111 35.82 -17.57 11.42
CA SER A 111 35.68 -16.60 10.34
C SER A 111 35.62 -17.30 8.98
N LEU A 112 34.58 -16.97 8.20
CA LEU A 112 34.37 -17.49 6.87
C LEU A 112 34.14 -16.35 5.88
N ASN A 113 34.94 -16.31 4.80
CA ASN A 113 34.77 -15.36 3.71
C ASN A 113 34.59 -16.12 2.39
N LEU A 114 33.43 -15.93 1.76
CA LEU A 114 33.06 -16.56 0.49
C LEU A 114 32.76 -15.51 -0.59
N SER A 115 33.31 -14.31 -0.47
CA SER A 115 33.02 -13.19 -1.37
C SER A 115 33.37 -13.51 -2.83
N GLY A 116 32.54 -13.03 -3.76
CA GLY A 116 32.73 -13.20 -5.20
C GLY A 116 32.50 -14.62 -5.73
N ASN A 117 31.96 -15.51 -4.91
CA ASN A 117 31.42 -16.80 -5.38
C ASN A 117 29.95 -16.66 -5.80
N ARG A 118 29.29 -17.77 -6.17
CA ARG A 118 27.89 -17.73 -6.62
C ARG A 118 26.98 -18.43 -5.64
N LEU A 119 26.00 -17.70 -5.11
CA LEU A 119 24.96 -18.28 -4.27
C LEU A 119 23.85 -18.89 -5.13
N VAL A 120 23.56 -20.18 -4.93
CA VAL A 120 22.41 -20.83 -5.58
C VAL A 120 21.14 -20.48 -4.81
N SER A 121 20.56 -19.32 -5.14
CA SER A 121 19.43 -18.72 -4.41
C SER A 121 18.13 -19.55 -4.36
N LEU A 122 18.03 -20.68 -5.08
CA LEU A 122 16.84 -21.53 -5.15
C LEU A 122 16.85 -22.72 -4.18
N LEU A 123 17.97 -23.04 -3.54
CA LEU A 123 18.11 -24.21 -2.67
C LEU A 123 18.06 -23.80 -1.20
N THR A 124 17.22 -24.48 -0.41
CA THR A 124 17.23 -24.36 1.05
C THR A 124 18.47 -25.03 1.60
N MET A 125 19.23 -24.30 2.42
CA MET A 125 20.38 -24.84 3.14
C MET A 125 20.05 -24.97 4.62
N ASP A 126 20.65 -25.96 5.28
CA ASP A 126 20.65 -26.11 6.73
C ASP A 126 22.08 -25.91 7.23
N LEU A 127 22.31 -24.72 7.78
CA LEU A 127 23.59 -24.26 8.30
C LEU A 127 23.52 -23.94 9.80
N GLY A 128 22.49 -24.41 10.52
CA GLY A 128 22.34 -24.15 11.95
C GLY A 128 23.48 -24.70 12.83
N TRP A 129 24.29 -25.59 12.28
CA TRP A 129 25.51 -26.15 12.88
C TRP A 129 26.72 -25.20 12.81
N LEU A 130 26.65 -24.13 12.01
CA LEU A 130 27.76 -23.22 11.74
C LEU A 130 27.81 -22.11 12.80
N HIS A 131 28.84 -22.13 13.66
CA HIS A 131 29.04 -21.12 14.71
C HIS A 131 30.22 -20.20 14.36
N LEU A 132 29.95 -19.05 13.72
CA LEU A 132 30.99 -18.13 13.24
C LEU A 132 30.95 -16.79 13.96
N ASP A 133 32.08 -16.30 14.45
CA ASP A 133 32.20 -14.90 14.86
C ASP A 133 32.01 -13.94 13.66
N ARG A 134 32.50 -14.29 12.46
CA ARG A 134 32.46 -13.43 11.26
C ARG A 134 32.08 -14.22 9.99
N LEU A 135 31.09 -13.73 9.25
CA LEU A 135 30.68 -14.26 7.94
C LEU A 135 30.69 -13.15 6.88
N ILE A 136 31.41 -13.35 5.78
CA ILE A 136 31.50 -12.39 4.67
C ILE A 136 31.00 -13.06 3.39
N LEU A 137 29.96 -12.46 2.80
CA LEU A 137 29.24 -12.90 1.61
C LEU A 137 29.05 -11.72 0.64
N GLU A 138 30.14 -11.04 0.30
CA GLU A 138 30.07 -9.88 -0.59
C GLU A 138 30.10 -10.29 -2.06
N ARG A 139 29.35 -9.60 -2.92
CA ARG A 139 29.31 -9.87 -4.37
C ARG A 139 28.98 -11.33 -4.71
N VAL A 140 28.08 -11.95 -3.95
CA VAL A 140 27.65 -13.35 -4.20
C VAL A 140 26.39 -13.46 -5.07
N GLY A 141 25.85 -12.31 -5.49
CA GLY A 141 24.62 -12.23 -6.27
C GLY A 141 23.36 -12.46 -5.43
N MET A 142 23.36 -12.02 -4.18
CA MET A 142 22.19 -12.16 -3.31
C MET A 142 21.13 -11.10 -3.68
N HIS A 143 19.91 -11.55 -4.00
CA HIS A 143 18.78 -10.67 -4.37
C HIS A 143 17.72 -10.59 -3.27
N ARG A 144 17.58 -11.66 -2.49
CA ARG A 144 16.67 -11.76 -1.36
C ARG A 144 17.43 -12.31 -0.18
N TRP A 145 16.97 -11.94 1.00
CA TRP A 145 17.50 -12.52 2.23
C TRP A 145 17.20 -14.01 2.30
N PRO A 146 18.21 -14.89 2.36
CA PRO A 146 17.96 -16.32 2.37
C PRO A 146 17.51 -16.81 3.76
N SER A 147 16.61 -17.79 3.79
CA SER A 147 16.05 -18.33 5.05
C SER A 147 17.12 -18.91 5.97
N TRP A 148 18.12 -19.62 5.42
CA TRP A 148 19.19 -20.22 6.21
C TRP A 148 20.04 -19.17 6.94
N LEU A 149 20.11 -17.94 6.42
CA LEU A 149 20.82 -16.83 7.05
C LEU A 149 20.03 -16.30 8.26
N THR A 150 18.69 -16.33 8.19
CA THR A 150 17.79 -16.06 9.32
C THR A 150 18.00 -17.05 10.46
N ASP A 151 18.29 -18.32 10.17
CA ASP A 151 18.44 -19.35 11.20
C ASP A 151 19.76 -19.25 11.97
N ILE A 152 20.83 -18.78 11.32
CA ILE A 152 22.17 -18.70 11.92
C ILE A 152 22.46 -17.39 12.65
N ILE A 153 21.89 -16.25 12.22
CA ILE A 153 22.23 -14.94 12.80
C ILE A 153 21.87 -14.82 14.28
N PRO A 154 20.66 -15.23 14.74
CA PRO A 154 20.30 -15.11 16.15
C PRO A 154 21.26 -15.97 16.99
N ASN A 155 22.17 -15.29 17.70
CA ASN A 155 23.12 -15.83 18.68
C ASN A 155 24.44 -16.43 18.17
N ASN A 156 24.66 -16.58 16.85
CA ASN A 156 25.91 -17.20 16.38
C ASN A 156 26.88 -16.24 15.69
N ILE A 157 26.41 -15.17 15.04
CA ILE A 157 27.24 -14.29 14.20
C ILE A 157 27.41 -12.93 14.83
N ARG A 158 28.65 -12.46 15.02
CA ARG A 158 28.93 -11.08 15.51
C ARG A 158 29.08 -10.08 14.38
N GLU A 159 29.66 -10.50 13.26
CA GLU A 159 29.86 -9.65 12.09
C GLU A 159 29.41 -10.39 10.83
N LEU A 160 28.45 -9.80 10.13
CA LEU A 160 27.95 -10.27 8.85
C LEU A 160 28.20 -9.19 7.80
N SER A 161 28.91 -9.51 6.73
CA SER A 161 28.96 -8.65 5.56
C SER A 161 28.19 -9.29 4.42
N VAL A 162 27.14 -8.62 3.97
CA VAL A 162 26.40 -8.90 2.73
C VAL A 162 26.48 -7.70 1.79
N ALA A 163 27.55 -6.91 1.91
CA ALA A 163 27.79 -5.72 1.11
C ALA A 163 27.98 -6.05 -0.38
N HIS A 164 27.69 -5.09 -1.24
CA HIS A 164 27.84 -5.17 -2.69
C HIS A 164 27.10 -6.36 -3.30
N ASN A 165 25.91 -6.64 -2.77
CA ASN A 165 24.93 -7.54 -3.37
C ASN A 165 23.77 -6.71 -3.95
N ASN A 166 22.66 -7.38 -4.28
CA ASN A 166 21.51 -6.78 -4.93
C ASN A 166 20.27 -6.92 -4.04
N LEU A 167 20.44 -6.80 -2.71
CA LEU A 167 19.32 -6.79 -1.78
C LEU A 167 18.50 -5.52 -1.95
N THR A 168 17.19 -5.66 -2.11
CA THR A 168 16.24 -4.54 -2.16
C THR A 168 15.55 -4.31 -0.82
N GLU A 169 15.42 -5.37 -0.02
CA GLU A 169 14.69 -5.40 1.25
C GLU A 169 15.39 -6.28 2.27
N LEU A 170 15.02 -6.07 3.53
CA LEU A 170 15.44 -6.87 4.68
C LEU A 170 14.21 -7.47 5.36
N PRO A 171 14.36 -8.64 6.01
CA PRO A 171 13.30 -9.22 6.83
C PRO A 171 12.84 -8.26 7.93
N ASP A 172 11.54 -8.22 8.19
CA ASP A 172 10.94 -7.35 9.22
C ASP A 172 11.58 -7.56 10.59
N TRP A 173 11.86 -8.80 11.00
CA TRP A 173 12.48 -9.07 12.31
C TRP A 173 13.89 -8.48 12.48
N ILE A 174 14.63 -8.26 11.39
CA ILE A 174 15.92 -7.55 11.42
C ILE A 174 15.67 -6.05 11.56
N LEU A 175 14.69 -5.53 10.83
CA LEU A 175 14.34 -4.12 10.85
C LEU A 175 13.72 -3.69 12.17
N ASP A 176 12.81 -4.50 12.73
CA ASP A 176 12.20 -4.35 14.06
C ASP A 176 13.26 -4.34 15.17
N ASN A 177 14.41 -4.96 14.91
CA ASN A 177 15.62 -4.94 15.73
C ASN A 177 15.33 -5.21 17.22
N PRO A 178 14.90 -6.43 17.58
CA PRO A 178 14.53 -6.77 18.95
C PRO A 178 15.70 -6.54 19.91
N LEU A 179 15.39 -6.35 21.19
CA LEU A 179 16.39 -6.16 22.23
C LEU A 179 17.15 -7.48 22.49
N ASN A 180 18.48 -7.41 22.47
CA ASN A 180 19.37 -8.49 22.87
C ASN A 180 20.59 -7.94 23.61
N PRO A 181 20.56 -7.89 24.96
CA PRO A 181 21.63 -7.31 25.75
C PRO A 181 22.92 -8.17 25.77
N GLU A 182 22.84 -9.45 25.39
CA GLU A 182 23.98 -10.38 25.46
C GLU A 182 24.76 -10.47 24.14
N HIS A 183 24.10 -10.23 23.01
CA HIS A 183 24.70 -10.41 21.69
C HIS A 183 24.22 -9.35 20.69
N GLN A 184 25.19 -8.62 20.13
CA GLN A 184 24.96 -7.63 19.08
C GLN A 184 25.69 -8.05 17.79
N THR A 185 24.97 -8.03 16.68
CA THR A 185 25.48 -8.37 15.35
C THR A 185 25.64 -7.11 14.50
N LEU A 186 26.83 -6.89 13.94
CA LEU A 186 27.08 -5.86 12.93
C LEU A 186 26.78 -6.43 11.54
N ILE A 187 25.86 -5.80 10.81
CA ILE A 187 25.47 -6.18 9.45
C ILE A 187 25.93 -5.08 8.47
N ASP A 188 26.86 -5.42 7.57
CA ASP A 188 27.27 -4.55 6.47
C ASP A 188 26.43 -4.79 5.22
N LEU A 189 25.72 -3.75 4.81
CA LEU A 189 24.76 -3.72 3.70
C LEU A 189 25.16 -2.69 2.64
N ARG A 190 26.35 -2.07 2.72
CA ARG A 190 26.78 -1.08 1.73
C ARG A 190 26.75 -1.65 0.31
N GLY A 191 26.48 -0.82 -0.68
CA GLY A 191 26.40 -1.21 -2.08
C GLY A 191 25.19 -2.08 -2.44
N ASN A 192 24.20 -2.24 -1.56
CA ASN A 192 22.89 -2.81 -1.88
C ASN A 192 21.89 -1.70 -2.26
N SER A 193 20.82 -2.08 -2.96
CA SER A 193 19.79 -1.17 -3.49
C SER A 193 18.57 -1.11 -2.58
N LEU A 194 18.81 -0.87 -1.29
CA LEU A 194 17.76 -0.87 -0.26
C LEU A 194 16.76 0.27 -0.47
N SER A 195 15.48 -0.01 -0.23
CA SER A 195 14.44 1.02 -0.28
C SER A 195 14.65 2.10 0.81
N ARG A 196 14.14 3.32 0.57
CA ARG A 196 14.17 4.42 1.55
C ARG A 196 13.57 3.99 2.89
N HIS A 197 12.46 3.26 2.85
CA HIS A 197 11.79 2.75 4.04
C HIS A 197 12.69 1.79 4.82
N THR A 198 13.32 0.82 4.15
CA THR A 198 14.26 -0.12 4.78
C THR A 198 15.39 0.63 5.50
N VAL A 199 15.96 1.64 4.84
CA VAL A 199 17.02 2.47 5.40
C VAL A 199 16.54 3.27 6.62
N MET A 200 15.36 3.93 6.53
CA MET A 200 14.78 4.68 7.64
C MET A 200 14.45 3.77 8.82
N HIS A 201 13.84 2.61 8.56
CA HIS A 201 13.41 1.64 9.56
C HIS A 201 14.60 1.07 10.34
N ALA A 202 15.61 0.58 9.62
CA ALA A 202 16.84 0.10 10.25
C ALA A 202 17.53 1.18 11.10
N ARG A 203 17.59 2.43 10.62
CA ARG A 203 18.25 3.53 11.35
C ARG A 203 17.49 3.99 12.59
N ILE A 204 16.16 4.07 12.51
CA ILE A 204 15.30 4.44 13.64
C ILE A 204 15.42 3.40 14.76
N ASN A 205 15.40 2.11 14.43
CA ASN A 205 15.45 1.05 15.44
C ASN A 205 16.87 0.73 15.94
N GLU A 206 17.92 1.03 15.17
CA GLU A 206 19.32 0.97 15.63
C GLU A 206 19.62 1.97 16.76
N ALA A 207 18.89 3.09 16.83
CA ALA A 207 19.10 4.09 17.87
C ALA A 207 18.63 3.65 19.27
N VAL A 208 17.88 2.55 19.36
CA VAL A 208 17.42 1.98 20.63
C VAL A 208 18.61 1.29 21.33
N PRO A 209 18.85 1.55 22.63
CA PRO A 209 19.88 0.83 23.40
C PRO A 209 19.63 -0.69 23.41
N ASP A 210 20.70 -1.48 23.56
CA ASP A 210 20.64 -2.95 23.66
C ASP A 210 19.96 -3.67 22.47
N CYS A 211 19.96 -3.03 21.29
CA CYS A 211 19.44 -3.61 20.06
C CYS A 211 20.33 -4.77 19.54
N SER A 212 19.69 -5.77 18.94
CA SER A 212 20.35 -6.96 18.38
C SER A 212 21.27 -6.66 17.20
N PHE A 213 20.95 -5.64 16.40
CA PHE A 213 21.57 -5.37 15.10
C PHE A 213 22.09 -3.94 14.99
N ARG A 214 23.29 -3.81 14.41
CA ARG A 214 23.87 -2.55 13.94
C ARG A 214 24.12 -2.62 12.46
N PHE A 215 23.97 -1.51 11.76
CA PHE A 215 23.95 -1.51 10.29
C PHE A 215 25.01 -0.58 9.69
N LEU A 216 25.82 -1.08 8.78
CA LEU A 216 26.64 -0.24 7.88
C LEU A 216 25.93 -0.19 6.53
N MET A 217 25.50 1.00 6.12
CA MET A 217 24.69 1.16 4.90
C MET A 217 25.00 2.51 4.25
N ASP A 218 24.85 2.58 2.93
CA ASP A 218 24.94 3.83 2.20
C ASP A 218 23.68 4.64 2.41
N THR A 219 23.82 5.89 2.87
CA THR A 219 22.71 6.80 3.10
C THR A 219 22.94 8.07 2.29
N PRO A 220 22.14 8.33 1.22
CA PRO A 220 22.21 9.59 0.50
C PRO A 220 22.00 10.80 1.43
N LEU A 221 22.64 11.92 1.13
CA LEU A 221 22.59 13.14 1.96
C LEU A 221 21.17 13.64 2.23
N ALA A 222 20.28 13.55 1.24
CA ALA A 222 18.88 13.95 1.37
C ALA A 222 18.14 13.11 2.43
N VAL A 223 18.33 11.79 2.41
CA VAL A 223 17.73 10.86 3.38
C VAL A 223 18.38 11.02 4.75
N GLN A 224 19.69 11.26 4.80
CA GLN A 224 20.43 11.44 6.05
C GLN A 224 19.92 12.63 6.87
N ALA A 225 19.55 13.74 6.23
CA ALA A 225 18.95 14.88 6.92
C ALA A 225 17.60 14.52 7.57
N ALA A 226 16.75 13.77 6.85
CA ALA A 226 15.47 13.29 7.38
C ALA A 226 15.66 12.30 8.54
N ILE A 227 16.59 11.34 8.42
CA ILE A 227 16.95 10.41 9.49
C ILE A 227 17.40 11.18 10.73
N ASN A 228 18.33 12.13 10.58
CA ASN A 228 18.87 12.88 11.71
C ASN A 228 17.80 13.69 12.45
N LEU A 229 16.82 14.23 11.72
CA LEU A 229 15.67 14.89 12.33
C LEU A 229 14.83 13.90 13.14
N GLN A 230 14.46 12.77 12.55
CA GLN A 230 13.66 11.74 13.24
C GLN A 230 14.38 11.20 14.48
N LEU A 231 15.68 10.88 14.38
CA LEU A 231 16.46 10.39 15.53
C LEU A 231 16.53 11.40 16.67
N ARG A 232 16.61 12.70 16.37
CA ARG A 232 16.58 13.75 17.39
C ARG A 232 15.23 13.82 18.10
N GLU A 233 14.15 13.81 17.33
CA GLU A 233 12.77 13.80 17.85
C GLU A 233 12.53 12.56 18.72
N GLY A 234 12.95 11.37 18.26
CA GLY A 234 12.85 10.13 19.02
C GLY A 234 13.61 10.16 20.34
N ALA A 235 14.83 10.71 20.34
CA ALA A 235 15.63 10.86 21.58
C ALA A 235 14.97 11.83 22.57
N GLU A 236 14.37 12.93 22.09
CA GLU A 236 13.62 13.88 22.93
C GLU A 236 12.38 13.22 23.55
N LEU A 237 11.63 12.42 22.76
CA LEU A 237 10.48 11.67 23.25
C LEU A 237 10.88 10.61 24.29
N SER A 238 11.91 9.79 23.99
CA SER A 238 12.40 8.77 24.93
C SER A 238 12.79 9.40 26.26
N ALA A 239 13.57 10.49 26.24
CA ALA A 239 13.98 11.19 27.45
C ALA A 239 12.77 11.71 28.25
N ALA A 240 11.74 12.24 27.59
CA ALA A 240 10.52 12.69 28.24
C ALA A 240 9.73 11.54 28.87
N LEU A 241 9.63 10.40 28.18
CA LEU A 241 8.94 9.19 28.68
C LEU A 241 9.69 8.55 29.85
N ASP A 242 11.03 8.46 29.79
CA ASP A 242 11.86 7.93 30.88
C ASP A 242 11.73 8.79 32.14
N GLN A 243 11.79 10.11 32.00
CA GLN A 243 11.57 11.01 33.14
C GLN A 243 10.18 10.85 33.74
N TRP A 244 9.16 10.67 32.90
CA TRP A 244 7.77 10.54 33.32
C TRP A 244 7.45 9.18 33.96
N THR A 245 7.97 8.07 33.43
CA THR A 245 7.79 6.73 34.00
C THR A 245 8.37 6.66 35.42
N HIS A 246 9.52 7.29 35.64
CA HIS A 246 10.19 7.36 36.94
C HIS A 246 9.74 8.53 37.84
N ALA A 247 8.94 9.46 37.33
CA ALA A 247 8.42 10.58 38.11
C ALA A 247 7.52 10.06 39.24
N SER A 248 8.03 10.16 40.46
CA SER A 248 7.28 9.89 41.68
C SER A 248 6.41 11.09 42.00
N ASN A 249 5.08 10.90 42.07
CA ASN A 249 4.21 11.92 42.66
C ASN A 249 4.56 12.04 44.14
N SER A 250 4.82 13.26 44.59
CA SER A 250 5.65 13.63 45.76
C SER A 250 5.26 13.09 47.15
N LEU A 251 4.30 12.17 47.28
CA LEU A 251 3.82 11.63 48.56
C LEU A 251 3.48 10.13 48.56
N ALA A 252 3.61 9.39 47.44
CA ALA A 252 3.31 7.96 47.40
C ALA A 252 4.37 7.18 46.62
N ILE A 253 4.81 6.04 47.16
CA ILE A 253 5.58 5.05 46.42
C ILE A 253 4.70 4.62 45.24
N THR A 254 5.13 4.90 44.01
CA THR A 254 4.42 4.47 42.81
C THR A 254 4.32 2.95 42.83
N SER A 255 3.09 2.42 42.81
CA SER A 255 2.90 0.98 42.84
C SER A 255 3.53 0.33 41.60
N GLU A 256 4.06 -0.89 41.73
CA GLU A 256 4.65 -1.63 40.60
C GLU A 256 3.67 -1.75 39.42
N ARG A 257 2.38 -1.91 39.73
CA ARG A 257 1.28 -1.93 38.75
C ARG A 257 1.17 -0.61 37.96
N THR A 258 1.37 0.52 38.61
CA THR A 258 1.34 1.85 37.97
C THR A 258 2.56 2.05 37.08
N ILE A 259 3.74 1.61 37.50
CA ILE A 259 4.96 1.68 36.67
C ILE A 259 4.76 0.84 35.40
N GLU A 260 4.21 -0.35 35.53
CA GLU A 260 3.95 -1.21 34.37
C GLU A 260 2.91 -0.61 33.41
N ALA A 261 1.82 -0.05 33.93
CA ALA A 261 0.85 0.68 33.12
C ALA A 261 1.49 1.88 32.38
N ARG A 262 2.38 2.61 33.05
CA ARG A 262 3.12 3.72 32.43
C ARG A 262 4.10 3.24 31.36
N ARG A 263 4.79 2.13 31.56
CA ARG A 263 5.67 1.53 30.54
C ARG A 263 4.88 1.14 29.29
N GLU A 264 3.70 0.54 29.46
CA GLU A 264 2.86 0.18 28.33
C GLU A 264 2.40 1.41 27.54
N ILE A 265 2.01 2.49 28.23
CA ILE A 265 1.72 3.77 27.56
C ILE A 265 2.95 4.32 26.84
N GLY A 266 4.13 4.28 27.47
CA GLY A 266 5.38 4.69 26.84
C GLY A 266 5.69 3.89 25.56
N ARG A 267 5.43 2.59 25.56
CA ARG A 267 5.55 1.72 24.38
C ARG A 267 4.59 2.14 23.27
N ILE A 268 3.31 2.36 23.59
CA ILE A 268 2.30 2.81 22.62
C ILE A 268 2.70 4.15 21.98
N LEU A 269 3.18 5.11 22.77
CA LEU A 269 3.60 6.43 22.28
C LEU A 269 4.85 6.33 21.39
N THR A 270 5.81 5.50 21.78
CA THR A 270 7.02 5.23 20.98
C THR A 270 6.67 4.54 19.67
N ASP A 271 5.77 3.56 19.70
CA ASP A 271 5.32 2.83 18.51
C ASP A 271 4.53 3.74 17.55
N HIS A 272 3.74 4.69 18.08
CA HIS A 272 3.08 5.71 17.25
C HIS A 272 4.08 6.65 16.58
N TRP A 273 5.06 7.16 17.33
CA TRP A 273 6.14 7.98 16.76
C TRP A 273 6.89 7.21 15.68
N ARG A 274 7.32 5.96 15.94
CA ARG A 274 7.99 5.10 14.95
C ARG A 274 7.16 4.96 13.67
N ALA A 275 5.88 4.59 13.81
CA ALA A 275 4.99 4.43 12.66
C ALA A 275 4.86 5.73 11.85
N PHE A 276 4.72 6.87 12.52
CA PHE A 276 4.68 8.19 11.87
C PHE A 276 5.99 8.48 11.12
N SER A 277 7.14 8.23 11.74
CA SER A 277 8.47 8.42 11.14
C SER A 277 8.72 7.53 9.92
N LEU A 278 8.03 6.38 9.84
CA LEU A 278 8.04 5.48 8.69
C LEU A 278 7.00 5.84 7.62
N GLY A 279 6.28 6.95 7.77
CA GLY A 279 5.32 7.44 6.78
C GLY A 279 3.87 7.00 7.01
N GLN A 280 3.57 6.29 8.11
CA GLN A 280 2.21 5.90 8.48
C GLN A 280 1.44 7.05 9.17
N ILE A 281 1.41 8.22 8.54
CA ILE A 281 0.92 9.49 9.13
C ILE A 281 -0.58 9.52 9.47
N HIS A 282 -1.34 8.54 8.99
CA HIS A 282 -2.77 8.41 9.20
C HIS A 282 -3.12 7.31 10.21
N ARG A 283 -2.12 6.59 10.73
CA ARG A 283 -2.33 5.56 11.75
C ARG A 283 -2.81 6.24 13.05
N PRO A 284 -3.97 5.86 13.60
CA PRO A 284 -4.45 6.47 14.83
C PRO A 284 -3.58 6.10 16.02
N LEU A 285 -3.41 7.04 16.95
CA LEU A 285 -2.93 6.73 18.29
C LEU A 285 -4.05 5.98 19.01
N ARG A 286 -3.83 4.68 19.28
CA ARG A 286 -4.82 3.80 19.91
C ARG A 286 -4.51 3.67 21.40
N LEU A 287 -5.42 4.17 22.23
CA LEU A 287 -5.35 4.06 23.68
C LEU A 287 -6.50 3.16 24.15
N GLU A 288 -6.16 1.92 24.53
CA GLU A 288 -7.16 0.90 24.88
C GLU A 288 -6.98 0.41 26.31
N ASN A 289 -8.09 0.25 27.04
CA ASN A 289 -8.12 -0.34 28.40
C ASN A 289 -7.17 0.32 29.42
N LEU A 290 -6.95 1.63 29.31
CA LEU A 290 -6.02 2.37 30.17
C LEU A 290 -6.70 3.50 30.96
N SER A 291 -6.02 4.00 31.99
CA SER A 291 -6.47 5.17 32.75
C SER A 291 -5.70 6.42 32.33
N LEU A 292 -6.42 7.50 31.98
CA LEU A 292 -5.78 8.77 31.59
C LEU A 292 -5.05 9.46 32.75
N VAL A 293 -5.34 9.09 34.01
CA VAL A 293 -4.59 9.59 35.17
C VAL A 293 -3.12 9.16 35.10
N ASP A 294 -2.88 8.00 34.51
CA ASP A 294 -1.56 7.45 34.24
C ASP A 294 -1.06 7.81 32.83
N PHE A 295 -1.58 8.84 32.17
CA PHE A 295 -1.06 9.34 30.89
C PHE A 295 -0.04 10.49 31.12
N PRO A 296 1.00 10.65 30.27
CA PRO A 296 1.95 11.74 30.38
C PRO A 296 1.29 13.12 30.34
N ARG A 297 1.55 13.97 31.35
CA ARG A 297 1.02 15.34 31.41
C ARG A 297 1.65 16.28 30.40
N GLN A 298 2.88 15.97 29.97
CA GLN A 298 3.63 16.78 29.02
C GLN A 298 4.48 15.86 28.15
N LEU A 299 4.28 15.97 26.84
CA LEU A 299 5.12 15.38 25.80
C LEU A 299 5.77 16.52 24.99
N PRO A 300 6.81 16.22 24.21
CA PRO A 300 7.39 17.19 23.28
C PRO A 300 6.33 17.76 22.30
N GLU A 301 6.44 19.05 21.97
CA GLU A 301 5.47 19.75 21.11
C GLU A 301 5.37 19.14 19.70
N PHE A 302 6.48 18.61 19.16
CA PHE A 302 6.45 17.97 17.84
C PHE A 302 5.54 16.73 17.84
N PHE A 303 5.50 15.97 18.94
CA PHE A 303 4.73 14.72 19.03
C PHE A 303 3.23 15.00 18.98
N TYR A 304 2.75 16.06 19.63
CA TYR A 304 1.34 16.43 19.57
C TYR A 304 0.87 16.78 18.15
N ARG A 305 1.76 17.32 17.29
CA ARG A 305 1.45 17.62 15.88
C ARG A 305 1.38 16.37 14.99
N GLN A 306 1.95 15.27 15.45
CA GLN A 306 1.88 13.97 14.76
C GLN A 306 0.53 13.28 15.01
N ILE A 307 -0.15 13.60 16.12
CA ILE A 307 -1.44 13.01 16.48
C ILE A 307 -2.58 13.68 15.69
N ARG A 308 -2.87 13.13 14.51
CA ARG A 308 -3.98 13.57 13.65
C ARG A 308 -5.25 12.73 13.83
N TYR A 309 -5.10 11.51 14.33
CA TYR A 309 -6.19 10.57 14.54
C TYR A 309 -6.00 9.94 15.93
N LEU A 310 -7.03 10.02 16.76
CA LEU A 310 -7.01 9.49 18.13
C LEU A 310 -8.18 8.53 18.32
N ARG A 311 -7.88 7.31 18.76
CA ARG A 311 -8.89 6.32 19.17
C ARG A 311 -8.74 6.02 20.66
N LEU A 312 -9.79 6.28 21.41
CA LEU A 312 -9.92 5.97 22.82
C LEU A 312 -10.94 4.84 22.99
N SER A 313 -10.50 3.67 23.45
CA SER A 313 -11.41 2.53 23.62
C SER A 313 -11.40 2.01 25.05
N ARG A 314 -12.57 2.01 25.71
CA ARG A 314 -12.71 1.58 27.12
C ARG A 314 -11.70 2.26 28.05
N VAL A 315 -11.49 3.56 27.84
CA VAL A 315 -10.56 4.38 28.63
C VAL A 315 -11.24 4.87 29.91
N THR A 316 -10.54 4.78 31.04
CA THR A 316 -11.01 5.33 32.32
C THR A 316 -10.49 6.75 32.49
N ALA A 317 -11.37 7.74 32.39
CA ALA A 317 -11.03 9.15 32.47
C ALA A 317 -12.15 9.98 33.11
N THR A 318 -11.79 11.08 33.77
CA THR A 318 -12.75 12.14 34.09
C THR A 318 -12.86 13.12 32.92
N GLY A 319 -13.93 13.92 32.88
CA GLY A 319 -14.08 14.97 31.86
C GLY A 319 -12.93 15.99 31.86
N SER A 320 -12.32 16.25 33.02
CA SER A 320 -11.14 17.11 33.12
C SER A 320 -9.88 16.47 32.54
N ASP A 321 -9.72 15.15 32.65
CA ASP A 321 -8.56 14.45 32.10
C ASP A 321 -8.62 14.46 30.56
N LEU A 322 -9.81 14.22 30.00
CA LEU A 322 -10.07 14.33 28.57
C LEU A 322 -9.82 15.75 28.05
N ASP A 323 -10.28 16.78 28.78
CA ASP A 323 -10.05 18.18 28.40
C ASP A 323 -8.55 18.51 28.32
N GLN A 324 -7.77 18.09 29.32
CA GLN A 324 -6.33 18.35 29.35
C GLN A 324 -5.58 17.64 28.21
N LEU A 325 -5.97 16.41 27.91
CA LEU A 325 -5.37 15.63 26.83
C LEU A 325 -5.63 16.28 25.46
N LEU A 326 -6.91 16.57 25.17
CA LEU A 326 -7.33 17.07 23.85
C LEU A 326 -6.81 18.48 23.57
N ARG A 327 -6.70 19.34 24.59
CA ARG A 327 -6.24 20.73 24.43
C ARG A 327 -4.85 20.86 23.80
N ARG A 328 -4.01 19.83 23.90
CA ARG A 328 -2.65 19.80 23.33
C ARG A 328 -2.61 19.32 21.89
N MET A 329 -3.63 18.61 21.42
CA MET A 329 -3.65 17.95 20.11
C MET A 329 -4.32 18.83 19.06
N THR A 330 -3.78 20.03 18.82
CA THR A 330 -4.45 21.05 17.99
C THR A 330 -4.62 20.66 16.51
N ASP A 331 -3.81 19.72 16.02
CA ASP A 331 -3.84 19.19 14.65
C ASP A 331 -4.71 17.92 14.51
N LEU A 332 -5.53 17.61 15.53
CA LEU A 332 -6.42 16.44 15.51
C LEU A 332 -7.53 16.62 14.47
N ASN A 333 -7.58 15.70 13.50
CA ASN A 333 -8.59 15.65 12.44
C ASN A 333 -9.77 14.75 12.79
N SER A 334 -9.50 13.64 13.50
CA SER A 334 -10.52 12.66 13.88
C SER A 334 -10.33 12.22 15.33
N LEU A 335 -11.43 12.25 16.08
CA LEU A 335 -11.52 11.69 17.43
C LEU A 335 -12.57 10.58 17.44
N GLU A 336 -12.15 9.37 17.78
CA GLU A 336 -13.03 8.24 18.02
C GLU A 336 -12.97 7.84 19.49
N MET A 337 -14.12 7.82 20.14
CA MET A 337 -14.31 7.30 21.49
C MET A 337 -15.31 6.15 21.41
N ASN A 338 -14.88 4.96 21.80
CA ASN A 338 -15.69 3.75 21.69
C ASN A 338 -15.70 2.95 23.00
N GLY A 339 -16.91 2.63 23.49
CA GLY A 339 -17.13 1.81 24.67
C GLY A 339 -16.72 2.53 25.95
N TYR A 340 -17.70 2.83 26.81
CA TYR A 340 -17.44 3.49 28.08
C TYR A 340 -17.11 2.49 29.20
N VAL A 341 -16.22 2.89 30.10
CA VAL A 341 -16.10 2.28 31.44
C VAL A 341 -17.02 3.01 32.43
N ALA A 342 -17.10 4.33 32.30
CA ALA A 342 -18.03 5.19 33.00
C ALA A 342 -18.72 6.13 31.99
N PRO A 343 -20.03 6.38 32.10
CA PRO A 343 -20.76 7.21 31.13
C PRO A 343 -20.13 8.59 30.95
N LEU A 344 -20.04 9.06 29.71
CA LEU A 344 -19.55 10.40 29.40
C LEU A 344 -20.62 11.45 29.73
N LEU A 345 -20.56 12.02 30.93
CA LEU A 345 -21.59 12.97 31.41
C LEU A 345 -21.45 14.38 30.83
N GLN A 346 -20.23 14.78 30.45
CA GLN A 346 -19.93 16.12 29.92
C GLN A 346 -18.92 16.02 28.79
N LEU A 347 -19.17 16.78 27.72
CA LEU A 347 -18.24 16.91 26.60
C LEU A 347 -17.05 17.82 27.01
N PRO A 348 -15.80 17.42 26.71
CA PRO A 348 -14.63 18.23 27.03
C PRO A 348 -14.63 19.56 26.26
N PRO A 349 -14.58 20.73 26.93
CA PRO A 349 -14.51 22.04 26.28
C PRO A 349 -13.38 22.19 25.24
N ALA A 350 -12.27 21.47 25.43
CA ALA A 350 -11.13 21.42 24.51
C ALA A 350 -11.52 21.04 23.08
N LEU A 351 -12.62 20.30 22.86
CA LEU A 351 -13.12 19.98 21.52
C LEU A 351 -13.40 21.24 20.68
N LEU A 352 -13.77 22.34 21.33
CA LEU A 352 -14.03 23.63 20.68
C LEU A 352 -12.75 24.36 20.26
N GLU A 353 -11.59 23.96 20.80
CA GLU A 353 -10.28 24.54 20.49
C GLU A 353 -9.59 23.82 19.32
N LEU A 354 -10.09 22.65 18.91
CA LEU A 354 -9.55 21.82 17.85
C LEU A 354 -9.97 22.32 16.46
N ARG A 355 -9.13 23.16 15.85
CA ARG A 355 -9.43 23.84 14.58
C ARG A 355 -9.44 22.94 13.35
N SER A 356 -8.87 21.75 13.47
CA SER A 356 -8.75 20.78 12.37
C SER A 356 -9.74 19.63 12.49
N LEU A 357 -10.55 19.58 13.56
CA LEU A 357 -11.44 18.45 13.85
C LEU A 357 -12.57 18.39 12.82
N ARG A 358 -12.58 17.32 12.03
CA ARG A 358 -13.59 17.06 10.98
C ARG A 358 -14.50 15.90 11.34
N SER A 359 -14.01 14.93 12.10
CA SER A 359 -14.76 13.72 12.45
C SER A 359 -14.78 13.53 13.96
N LEU A 360 -15.99 13.42 14.52
CA LEU A 360 -16.22 13.15 15.93
C LEU A 360 -17.13 11.93 16.07
N LEU A 361 -16.58 10.83 16.53
CA LEU A 361 -17.28 9.56 16.71
C LEU A 361 -17.34 9.29 18.22
N LEU A 362 -18.53 9.35 18.80
CA LEU A 362 -18.80 9.09 20.21
C LEU A 362 -19.70 7.86 20.33
N ILE A 363 -19.14 6.69 20.05
CA ILE A 363 -19.88 5.43 19.92
C ILE A 363 -19.97 4.74 21.27
N ASP A 364 -21.17 4.33 21.67
CA ASP A 364 -21.44 3.63 22.94
C ASP A 364 -20.68 4.30 24.10
N GLN A 365 -21.02 5.56 24.37
CA GLN A 365 -20.40 6.37 25.44
C GLN A 365 -21.31 6.50 26.67
N GLY A 366 -22.45 5.80 26.67
CA GLY A 366 -23.44 5.87 27.74
C GLY A 366 -24.09 7.26 27.86
N MET A 367 -24.03 8.06 26.80
CA MET A 367 -24.58 9.42 26.79
C MET A 367 -26.10 9.40 26.64
N VAL A 368 -26.76 10.38 27.27
CA VAL A 368 -28.13 10.75 26.94
C VAL A 368 -28.06 12.05 26.14
N ILE A 369 -28.34 11.97 24.84
CA ILE A 369 -28.13 13.05 23.88
C ILE A 369 -29.32 14.02 23.98
N GLU A 370 -29.10 15.09 24.76
CA GLU A 370 -30.02 16.22 24.91
C GLU A 370 -29.59 17.44 24.06
N GLN A 371 -30.48 18.43 23.93
CA GLN A 371 -30.25 19.70 23.21
C GLN A 371 -28.90 20.37 23.53
N LYS A 372 -28.48 20.35 24.81
CA LYS A 372 -27.20 20.95 25.24
C LYS A 372 -25.97 20.38 24.53
N HIS A 373 -26.02 19.12 24.07
CA HIS A 373 -24.92 18.50 23.32
C HIS A 373 -24.93 18.95 21.86
N ILE A 374 -26.11 19.10 21.27
CA ILE A 374 -26.27 19.67 19.92
C ILE A 374 -25.73 21.11 19.88
N ASP A 375 -26.11 21.92 20.87
CA ASP A 375 -25.62 23.30 21.03
C ASP A 375 -24.10 23.36 21.25
N PHE A 376 -23.51 22.27 21.75
CA PHE A 376 -22.06 22.14 21.88
C PHE A 376 -21.42 21.82 20.53
N PHE A 377 -21.92 20.83 19.80
CA PHE A 377 -21.38 20.44 18.49
C PHE A 377 -21.49 21.54 17.44
N SER A 378 -22.55 22.36 17.47
CA SER A 378 -22.72 23.51 16.57
C SER A 378 -21.63 24.56 16.66
N ARG A 379 -20.85 24.55 17.75
CA ARG A 379 -19.72 25.47 17.98
C ARG A 379 -18.41 24.95 17.39
N ILE A 380 -18.42 23.80 16.71
CA ILE A 380 -17.26 23.22 16.01
C ILE A 380 -17.45 23.41 14.50
N PRO A 381 -16.93 24.50 13.91
CA PRO A 381 -17.28 24.90 12.55
C PRO A 381 -16.78 23.93 11.46
N THR A 382 -15.68 23.21 11.73
CA THR A 382 -15.06 22.27 10.81
C THR A 382 -15.65 20.87 10.85
N LEU A 383 -16.60 20.61 11.76
CA LEU A 383 -17.20 19.30 11.96
C LEU A 383 -17.97 18.89 10.69
N ALA A 384 -17.52 17.82 10.05
CA ALA A 384 -18.10 17.29 8.81
C ALA A 384 -18.79 15.94 9.00
N ARG A 385 -18.35 15.16 10.00
CA ARG A 385 -18.91 13.85 10.35
C ARG A 385 -19.13 13.75 11.86
N LEU A 386 -20.36 13.45 12.25
CA LEU A 386 -20.76 13.22 13.63
C LEU A 386 -21.44 11.85 13.76
N GLU A 387 -20.90 10.99 14.62
CA GLU A 387 -21.49 9.69 14.92
C GLU A 387 -21.76 9.55 16.40
N LEU A 388 -23.00 9.18 16.72
CA LEU A 388 -23.53 9.14 18.07
C LEU A 388 -24.14 7.77 18.40
N ASP A 389 -23.70 6.75 17.68
CA ASP A 389 -24.28 5.41 17.69
C ASP A 389 -24.23 4.75 19.06
N GLY A 390 -25.24 3.92 19.35
CA GLY A 390 -25.31 3.12 20.59
C GLY A 390 -25.46 3.94 21.88
N ASN A 391 -25.70 5.26 21.78
CA ASN A 391 -26.09 6.09 22.92
C ASN A 391 -27.62 6.07 23.10
N ARG A 392 -28.14 6.98 23.93
CA ARG A 392 -29.60 7.14 24.13
C ARG A 392 -30.03 8.52 23.70
N MET A 393 -31.14 8.62 22.97
CA MET A 393 -31.73 9.91 22.66
C MET A 393 -32.50 10.47 23.86
N GLY A 394 -32.24 11.74 24.17
CA GLY A 394 -33.02 12.54 25.11
C GLY A 394 -34.01 13.45 24.38
N ALA A 395 -34.47 14.50 25.07
CA ALA A 395 -35.31 15.53 24.46
C ALA A 395 -34.45 16.47 23.59
N ILE A 396 -34.65 16.40 22.28
CA ILE A 396 -34.09 17.33 21.29
C ILE A 396 -35.25 18.11 20.68
N SER A 397 -35.10 19.43 20.63
CA SER A 397 -36.11 20.32 20.04
C SER A 397 -35.70 20.79 18.66
N ASP A 398 -34.40 20.96 18.40
CA ASP A 398 -33.91 21.55 17.17
C ASP A 398 -32.45 21.16 16.86
N LEU A 399 -32.13 20.87 15.60
CA LEU A 399 -30.76 20.70 15.08
C LEU A 399 -30.28 21.86 14.21
N SER A 400 -31.11 22.86 13.93
CA SER A 400 -30.81 23.95 13.01
C SER A 400 -29.47 24.64 13.32
N ALA A 401 -29.05 24.68 14.59
CA ALA A 401 -27.76 25.21 15.01
C ALA A 401 -26.55 24.53 14.33
N LEU A 402 -26.67 23.24 13.97
CA LEU A 402 -25.62 22.49 13.27
C LEU A 402 -25.43 22.95 11.81
N SER A 403 -26.36 23.69 11.21
CA SER A 403 -26.17 24.30 9.88
C SER A 403 -24.96 25.25 9.80
N ASN A 404 -24.47 25.76 10.93
CA ASN A 404 -23.28 26.60 10.99
C ASN A 404 -21.96 25.81 10.87
N THR A 405 -22.04 24.50 10.75
CA THR A 405 -20.89 23.59 10.62
C THR A 405 -20.79 23.05 9.19
N ALA A 406 -19.71 22.34 8.88
CA ALA A 406 -19.54 21.64 7.61
C ALA A 406 -20.21 20.24 7.59
N LEU A 407 -21.18 20.00 8.48
CA LEU A 407 -21.72 18.68 8.75
C LEU A 407 -22.45 18.14 7.53
N ASN A 408 -21.94 17.04 7.00
CA ASN A 408 -22.48 16.33 5.84
C ASN A 408 -22.96 14.92 6.23
N TRP A 409 -22.41 14.35 7.29
CA TRP A 409 -22.68 12.98 7.75
C TRP A 409 -23.14 12.97 9.20
N LEU A 410 -24.33 12.44 9.45
CA LEU A 410 -24.89 12.24 10.78
C LEU A 410 -25.31 10.78 10.97
N SER A 411 -24.72 10.12 11.96
CA SER A 411 -25.10 8.75 12.35
C SER A 411 -25.75 8.71 13.73
N LEU A 412 -26.93 8.10 13.78
CA LEU A 412 -27.77 7.90 14.96
C LEU A 412 -28.24 6.45 15.02
N ASN A 413 -27.33 5.51 14.79
CA ASN A 413 -27.66 4.09 14.76
C ASN A 413 -27.85 3.55 16.18
N ASN A 414 -28.83 2.67 16.37
CA ASN A 414 -29.12 2.01 17.64
C ASN A 414 -29.31 2.97 18.84
N VAL A 415 -29.85 4.18 18.62
CA VAL A 415 -30.03 5.17 19.69
C VAL A 415 -31.42 5.12 20.35
N GLY A 416 -32.29 4.24 19.84
CA GLY A 416 -33.62 3.96 20.38
C GLY A 416 -34.72 4.90 19.90
N LEU A 417 -34.60 5.46 18.69
CA LEU A 417 -35.66 6.26 18.08
C LEU A 417 -36.88 5.38 17.77
N THR A 418 -38.08 5.79 18.20
CA THR A 418 -39.33 5.07 17.92
C THR A 418 -40.17 5.73 16.82
N GLU A 419 -39.87 6.98 16.50
CA GLU A 419 -40.56 7.79 15.49
C GLU A 419 -39.52 8.56 14.70
N TRP A 420 -39.91 9.04 13.51
CA TRP A 420 -39.05 9.90 12.69
C TRP A 420 -38.61 11.16 13.47
N PRO A 421 -37.31 11.48 13.51
CA PRO A 421 -36.81 12.64 14.23
C PRO A 421 -37.14 13.93 13.47
N THR A 422 -38.28 14.56 13.79
CA THR A 422 -38.76 15.76 13.07
C THR A 422 -37.80 16.94 13.07
N TRP A 423 -36.92 17.02 14.08
CA TRP A 423 -35.86 18.05 14.17
C TRP A 423 -34.75 17.88 13.12
N VAL A 424 -34.66 16.75 12.41
CA VAL A 424 -33.74 16.59 11.28
C VAL A 424 -34.23 17.33 10.03
N ASN A 425 -35.53 17.60 9.93
CA ASN A 425 -36.16 18.14 8.71
C ASN A 425 -35.53 19.47 8.24
N ASP A 426 -35.01 20.29 9.16
CA ASP A 426 -34.36 21.56 8.80
C ASP A 426 -32.93 21.38 8.26
N MET A 427 -32.33 20.21 8.49
CA MET A 427 -31.00 19.84 8.00
C MET A 427 -31.02 19.15 6.65
N ILE A 428 -32.12 18.48 6.30
CA ILE A 428 -32.29 17.75 5.05
C ILE A 428 -33.22 18.50 4.08
N PRO A 429 -32.98 18.47 2.76
CA PRO A 429 -31.85 17.80 2.11
C PRO A 429 -30.55 18.64 2.05
N ALA A 430 -30.59 19.89 2.52
CA ALA A 430 -29.62 20.91 2.11
C ALA A 430 -28.24 20.84 2.79
N HIS A 431 -28.16 20.35 4.02
CA HIS A 431 -26.92 20.34 4.80
C HIS A 431 -26.33 18.94 4.91
N LEU A 432 -27.16 17.94 5.18
CA LEU A 432 -26.73 16.54 5.31
C LEU A 432 -26.80 15.82 3.96
N GLY A 433 -25.69 15.25 3.51
CA GLY A 433 -25.66 14.32 2.39
C GLY A 433 -25.96 12.88 2.83
N THR A 434 -25.67 12.52 4.08
CA THR A 434 -25.95 11.18 4.62
C THR A 434 -26.52 11.24 6.03
N LEU A 435 -27.61 10.50 6.24
CA LEU A 435 -28.28 10.31 7.53
C LEU A 435 -28.46 8.80 7.79
N LEU A 436 -27.82 8.30 8.85
CA LEU A 436 -27.95 6.89 9.26
C LEU A 436 -28.86 6.77 10.49
N LEU A 437 -29.93 5.99 10.36
CA LEU A 437 -30.92 5.71 11.39
C LEU A 437 -31.09 4.20 11.61
N GLU A 438 -30.06 3.41 11.34
CA GLU A 438 -30.12 1.95 11.36
C GLU A 438 -30.38 1.39 12.76
N GLY A 439 -31.10 0.27 12.82
CA GLY A 439 -31.35 -0.49 14.04
C GLY A 439 -32.10 0.31 15.13
N ASN A 440 -32.90 1.28 14.70
CA ASN A 440 -33.87 1.97 15.54
C ASN A 440 -35.23 1.23 15.48
N LEU A 441 -36.27 1.85 16.05
CA LEU A 441 -37.63 1.31 16.16
C LEU A 441 -38.65 2.16 15.39
N ILE A 442 -38.22 2.82 14.31
CA ILE A 442 -39.08 3.67 13.48
C ILE A 442 -40.02 2.78 12.66
N THR A 443 -41.33 3.06 12.71
CA THR A 443 -42.34 2.29 11.96
C THR A 443 -42.82 2.99 10.69
N ASP A 444 -42.94 4.31 10.71
CA ASP A 444 -43.56 5.08 9.62
C ASP A 444 -42.75 6.33 9.29
N LEU A 445 -42.68 6.65 8.00
CA LEU A 445 -42.03 7.84 7.49
C LEU A 445 -43.05 8.98 7.30
N PRO A 446 -42.69 10.24 7.59
CA PRO A 446 -43.59 11.37 7.37
C PRO A 446 -43.93 11.60 5.90
N GLU A 447 -45.11 12.18 5.64
CA GLU A 447 -45.58 12.51 4.30
C GLU A 447 -44.62 13.39 3.49
N HIS A 448 -43.92 14.35 4.11
CA HIS A 448 -42.98 15.21 3.38
C HIS A 448 -41.69 14.48 2.96
N ILE A 449 -41.32 13.42 3.67
CA ILE A 449 -40.21 12.54 3.30
C ILE A 449 -40.66 11.61 2.16
N LEU A 450 -41.82 10.98 2.31
CA LEU A 450 -42.42 10.08 1.30
C LEU A 450 -42.81 10.80 0.01
N ALA A 451 -43.20 12.08 0.07
CA ALA A 451 -43.48 12.90 -1.11
C ALA A 451 -42.22 13.18 -1.93
N ASN A 452 -41.05 13.07 -1.29
CA ASN A 452 -39.72 13.24 -1.86
C ASN A 452 -39.66 14.42 -2.86
N PRO A 453 -39.76 15.67 -2.39
CA PRO A 453 -39.87 16.81 -3.29
C PRO A 453 -38.65 16.89 -4.22
N GLY A 454 -38.87 17.45 -5.42
CA GLY A 454 -37.76 17.76 -6.30
C GLY A 454 -36.84 18.81 -5.67
N SER A 455 -35.53 18.62 -5.77
CA SER A 455 -34.52 19.56 -5.29
C SER A 455 -33.45 19.74 -6.35
N GLU A 456 -33.16 21.01 -6.65
CA GLU A 456 -32.20 21.38 -7.69
C GLU A 456 -30.76 21.37 -7.22
N SER A 457 -30.42 21.19 -5.95
CA SER A 457 -29.00 21.30 -5.50
C SER A 457 -28.65 20.47 -4.27
N ALA A 458 -29.65 19.89 -3.62
CA ALA A 458 -29.52 19.25 -2.33
C ALA A 458 -30.07 17.82 -2.40
N HIS A 459 -29.28 16.86 -1.93
CA HIS A 459 -29.62 15.44 -1.93
C HIS A 459 -29.13 14.80 -0.64
N THR A 460 -29.96 13.98 -0.01
CA THR A 460 -29.63 13.22 1.21
C THR A 460 -29.94 11.75 1.04
N GLU A 461 -28.94 10.91 1.30
CA GLU A 461 -29.10 9.48 1.50
C GLU A 461 -29.58 9.22 2.93
N ILE A 462 -30.66 8.43 3.08
CA ILE A 462 -31.25 8.09 4.37
C ILE A 462 -31.25 6.57 4.53
N SER A 463 -30.43 6.04 5.44
CA SER A 463 -30.45 4.62 5.78
C SER A 463 -31.33 4.32 6.98
N LEU A 464 -32.25 3.38 6.77
CA LEU A 464 -33.28 2.92 7.70
C LEU A 464 -33.22 1.40 7.89
N LEU A 465 -32.12 0.76 7.52
CA LEU A 465 -31.92 -0.68 7.71
C LEU A 465 -32.18 -1.09 9.17
N ASN A 466 -32.68 -2.31 9.36
CA ASN A 466 -33.03 -2.88 10.65
C ASN A 466 -34.06 -2.06 11.45
N ASN A 467 -34.92 -1.27 10.78
CA ASN A 467 -36.09 -0.65 11.41
C ASN A 467 -37.38 -1.44 11.08
N PRO A 468 -38.35 -1.49 12.01
CA PRO A 468 -39.63 -2.15 11.78
C PRO A 468 -40.59 -1.30 10.92
N LEU A 469 -40.15 -0.88 9.73
CA LEU A 469 -40.94 -0.04 8.82
C LEU A 469 -42.20 -0.76 8.34
N SER A 470 -43.29 -0.01 8.19
CA SER A 470 -44.52 -0.50 7.58
C SER A 470 -44.33 -0.75 6.08
N GLU A 471 -45.00 -1.76 5.55
CA GLU A 471 -44.95 -2.10 4.12
C GLU A 471 -45.40 -0.92 3.23
N ASP A 472 -46.36 -0.12 3.71
CA ASP A 472 -46.80 1.11 3.01
C ASP A 472 -45.69 2.16 2.94
N SER A 473 -45.00 2.43 4.06
CA SER A 473 -43.88 3.38 4.09
C SER A 473 -42.75 2.92 3.16
N MET A 474 -42.36 1.65 3.23
CA MET A 474 -41.32 1.07 2.37
C MET A 474 -41.69 1.20 0.89
N ARG A 475 -42.92 0.80 0.53
CA ARG A 475 -43.42 0.87 -0.84
C ARG A 475 -43.41 2.30 -1.37
N ARG A 476 -43.95 3.24 -0.59
CA ARG A 476 -44.07 4.65 -1.01
C ARG A 476 -42.72 5.34 -1.11
N ALA A 477 -41.79 5.09 -0.19
CA ALA A 477 -40.46 5.69 -0.25
C ALA A 477 -39.70 5.14 -1.47
N HIS A 478 -39.72 3.82 -1.69
CA HIS A 478 -39.07 3.20 -2.86
C HIS A 478 -39.60 3.77 -4.19
N PHE A 479 -40.91 3.85 -4.39
CA PHE A 479 -41.48 4.44 -5.61
C PHE A 479 -41.36 5.97 -5.71
N SER A 480 -40.96 6.66 -4.64
CA SER A 480 -40.72 8.11 -4.66
C SER A 480 -39.35 8.48 -5.23
N GLU A 481 -38.44 7.51 -5.34
CA GLU A 481 -37.09 7.72 -5.82
C GLU A 481 -37.10 7.93 -7.33
N SER A 482 -36.54 9.06 -7.76
CA SER A 482 -36.40 9.39 -9.17
C SER A 482 -35.31 10.44 -9.36
N TYR A 483 -34.97 10.73 -10.61
CA TYR A 483 -34.07 11.83 -10.93
C TYR A 483 -34.59 13.17 -10.37
N GLY A 484 -33.68 13.98 -9.81
CA GLY A 484 -33.99 15.30 -9.25
C GLY A 484 -34.69 15.29 -7.90
N ARG A 485 -34.83 14.12 -7.26
CA ARG A 485 -35.46 13.97 -5.94
C ARG A 485 -34.47 14.24 -4.81
N SER A 486 -35.01 14.77 -3.71
CA SER A 486 -34.24 15.18 -2.54
C SER A 486 -33.64 14.00 -1.76
N PHE A 487 -34.27 12.83 -1.81
CA PHE A 487 -33.93 11.70 -0.95
C PHE A 487 -33.74 10.40 -1.73
N THR A 488 -32.76 9.61 -1.30
CA THR A 488 -32.65 8.17 -1.54
C THR A 488 -32.76 7.44 -0.21
N PHE A 489 -33.38 6.27 -0.23
CA PHE A 489 -33.70 5.48 0.94
C PHE A 489 -33.04 4.10 0.85
N ASP A 490 -32.39 3.73 1.94
CA ASP A 490 -31.85 2.39 2.14
C ASP A 490 -32.68 1.68 3.22
N MET A 491 -33.31 0.56 2.86
CA MET A 491 -34.33 -0.12 3.66
C MET A 491 -34.34 -1.63 3.38
N ASP A 492 -34.78 -2.43 4.36
CA ASP A 492 -34.96 -3.87 4.22
C ASP A 492 -36.21 -4.23 3.37
N LEU A 493 -36.14 -3.94 2.07
CA LEU A 493 -37.25 -4.18 1.14
C LEU A 493 -37.54 -5.69 1.01
N PRO A 494 -38.82 -6.11 1.15
CA PRO A 494 -39.25 -7.45 0.76
C PRO A 494 -38.88 -7.75 -0.70
N PRO A 495 -38.48 -8.98 -1.05
CA PRO A 495 -38.08 -9.36 -2.40
C PRO A 495 -39.14 -9.02 -3.47
N GLU A 496 -40.42 -9.08 -3.09
CA GLU A 496 -41.53 -8.74 -3.97
C GLU A 496 -41.56 -7.25 -4.34
N LEU A 497 -41.21 -6.34 -3.40
CA LEU A 497 -41.16 -4.91 -3.66
C LEU A 497 -39.87 -4.52 -4.39
N ALA A 498 -38.73 -5.11 -4.02
CA ALA A 498 -37.45 -4.86 -4.68
C ALA A 498 -37.46 -5.27 -6.18
N ALA A 499 -38.27 -6.26 -6.54
CA ALA A 499 -38.41 -6.71 -7.93
C ALA A 499 -39.36 -5.85 -8.79
N MET A 500 -40.05 -4.86 -8.22
CA MET A 500 -41.05 -4.03 -8.92
C MET A 500 -40.46 -2.80 -9.63
N ASP A 501 -39.13 -2.74 -9.80
CA ASP A 501 -38.44 -1.50 -10.19
C ASP A 501 -38.48 -1.20 -11.72
N TRP A 502 -38.83 0.05 -12.05
CA TRP A 502 -38.80 0.75 -13.35
C TRP A 502 -39.61 0.22 -14.56
N THR A 503 -40.93 0.43 -14.56
CA THR A 503 -41.61 0.87 -15.79
C THR A 503 -41.83 2.38 -15.70
N GLU A 504 -41.04 3.17 -16.43
CA GLU A 504 -41.25 4.62 -16.58
C GLU A 504 -42.66 4.90 -17.11
N GLN A 505 -43.63 5.13 -16.22
CA GLN A 505 -44.85 5.84 -16.57
C GLN A 505 -44.48 7.31 -16.70
N HIS A 506 -44.12 7.69 -17.92
CA HIS A 506 -44.07 9.09 -18.34
C HIS A 506 -45.41 9.74 -18.01
N ASP A 507 -45.41 10.71 -17.09
CA ASP A 507 -46.52 11.63 -16.88
C ASP A 507 -46.72 12.44 -18.17
N SER A 508 -47.53 11.91 -19.07
CA SER A 508 -48.07 12.63 -20.21
C SER A 508 -49.23 13.48 -19.71
N ASP A 509 -48.98 14.75 -19.40
CA ASP A 509 -50.03 15.75 -19.37
C ASP A 509 -50.45 16.08 -20.82
N SER A 510 -51.25 15.20 -21.41
CA SER A 510 -52.06 15.53 -22.58
C SER A 510 -53.32 14.68 -22.61
N SER A 511 -54.42 15.35 -22.24
CA SER A 511 -55.82 15.10 -22.61
C SER A 511 -56.14 13.81 -23.37
N ILE A 512 -57.00 13.00 -22.75
CA ILE A 512 -58.07 12.18 -23.34
C ILE A 512 -58.18 12.27 -24.88
N SER A 513 -57.85 11.16 -25.55
CA SER A 513 -58.66 10.64 -26.65
C SER A 513 -58.39 9.14 -26.82
N ASP A 514 -59.50 8.39 -26.85
CA ASP A 514 -59.57 6.96 -27.17
C ASP A 514 -58.82 6.63 -28.45
N TYR A 515 -58.00 5.58 -28.46
CA TYR A 515 -58.01 4.53 -29.49
C TYR A 515 -57.18 3.33 -28.98
N GLU A 516 -57.82 2.17 -28.98
CA GLU A 516 -57.19 0.86 -28.77
C GLU A 516 -56.01 0.66 -29.73
N SER A 517 -54.87 0.17 -29.22
CA SER A 517 -54.05 -0.76 -30.00
C SER A 517 -53.20 -1.66 -29.10
N GLU A 518 -53.38 -2.96 -29.33
CA GLU A 518 -52.47 -4.04 -29.00
C GLU A 518 -51.13 -3.81 -29.72
N ASP A 519 -50.03 -3.69 -28.98
CA ASP A 519 -48.79 -4.39 -29.33
C ASP A 519 -47.72 -4.20 -28.24
N SER A 520 -47.38 -5.32 -27.61
CA SER A 520 -46.16 -5.48 -26.82
C SER A 520 -44.95 -5.37 -27.75
N ARG A 521 -44.39 -4.17 -27.91
CA ARG A 521 -43.09 -3.99 -28.58
C ARG A 521 -42.01 -3.90 -27.51
N ALA A 522 -41.08 -4.84 -27.57
CA ALA A 522 -39.83 -4.83 -26.85
C ALA A 522 -39.17 -3.44 -26.94
N SER A 523 -38.81 -2.86 -25.79
CA SER A 523 -38.14 -1.57 -25.67
C SER A 523 -36.86 -1.55 -26.51
N THR A 524 -36.89 -0.87 -27.65
CA THR A 524 -35.66 -0.39 -28.29
C THR A 524 -35.16 0.79 -27.46
N PRO A 525 -33.89 0.79 -26.98
CA PRO A 525 -33.35 1.90 -26.21
C PRO A 525 -33.42 3.20 -27.00
N GLU A 526 -33.89 4.28 -26.37
CA GLU A 526 -33.83 5.62 -26.97
C GLU A 526 -32.37 5.99 -27.31
N PRO A 527 -32.13 6.72 -28.43
CA PRO A 527 -30.79 7.19 -28.78
C PRO A 527 -30.27 8.16 -27.71
N VAL A 528 -29.03 7.96 -27.25
CA VAL A 528 -28.38 8.84 -26.27
C VAL A 528 -28.10 10.18 -26.92
N THR A 529 -28.61 11.26 -26.35
CA THR A 529 -28.46 12.60 -26.90
C THR A 529 -27.47 13.46 -26.10
N ALA A 530 -26.93 14.51 -26.73
CA ALA A 530 -25.91 15.38 -26.11
C ALA A 530 -26.50 16.41 -25.14
N GLU A 531 -27.78 16.73 -25.27
CA GLU A 531 -28.48 17.80 -24.56
C GLU A 531 -28.35 17.73 -23.03
N PRO A 532 -28.47 16.55 -22.36
CA PRO A 532 -28.31 16.45 -20.90
C PRO A 532 -26.90 16.80 -20.38
N TRP A 533 -25.91 16.84 -21.28
CA TRP A 533 -24.49 17.07 -20.98
C TRP A 533 -24.00 18.45 -21.42
N LEU A 534 -24.85 19.20 -22.14
CA LEU A 534 -24.57 20.57 -22.56
C LEU A 534 -25.07 21.54 -21.50
N ASP A 535 -24.25 22.53 -21.16
CA ASP A 535 -24.64 23.66 -20.34
C ASP A 535 -24.95 24.84 -21.25
N ASP A 536 -26.22 25.22 -21.36
CA ASP A 536 -26.72 26.31 -22.21
C ASP A 536 -26.09 27.68 -21.90
N SER A 537 -25.44 27.83 -20.75
CA SER A 537 -24.72 29.05 -20.37
C SER A 537 -23.24 29.08 -20.79
N SER A 538 -22.69 27.95 -21.26
CA SER A 538 -21.27 27.82 -21.60
C SER A 538 -20.93 28.36 -23.01
N PRO A 539 -19.85 29.14 -23.19
CA PRO A 539 -19.43 29.56 -24.53
C PRO A 539 -18.94 28.39 -25.40
N LEU A 540 -18.71 27.20 -24.81
CA LEU A 540 -18.20 26.01 -25.49
C LEU A 540 -19.30 25.12 -26.10
N ILE A 541 -20.59 25.45 -25.97
CA ILE A 541 -21.70 24.60 -26.44
C ILE A 541 -21.54 24.19 -27.90
N ALA A 542 -21.23 25.14 -28.79
CA ALA A 542 -21.10 24.85 -30.22
C ALA A 542 -19.94 23.88 -30.51
N ALA A 543 -18.81 24.02 -29.80
CA ALA A 543 -17.67 23.14 -29.93
C ALA A 543 -17.96 21.73 -29.36
N ARG A 544 -18.63 21.66 -28.21
CA ARG A 544 -19.05 20.41 -27.56
C ARG A 544 -20.06 19.64 -28.39
N ARG A 545 -21.04 20.33 -28.99
CA ARG A 545 -22.01 19.72 -29.91
C ARG A 545 -21.33 19.15 -31.16
N ALA A 546 -20.43 19.92 -31.79
CA ALA A 546 -19.66 19.43 -32.93
C ALA A 546 -18.78 18.21 -32.59
N LEU A 547 -18.18 18.21 -31.40
CA LEU A 547 -17.37 17.08 -30.91
C LEU A 547 -18.22 15.83 -30.67
N TRP A 548 -19.41 15.97 -30.08
CA TRP A 548 -20.35 14.85 -29.91
C TRP A 548 -20.78 14.26 -31.25
N GLU A 549 -21.20 15.09 -32.20
CA GLU A 549 -21.58 14.67 -33.55
C GLU A 549 -20.43 13.90 -34.25
N GLN A 550 -19.19 14.37 -34.11
CA GLN A 550 -18.01 13.69 -34.66
C GLN A 550 -17.81 12.29 -34.05
N LEU A 551 -18.03 12.14 -32.74
CA LEU A 551 -17.87 10.87 -32.04
C LEU A 551 -19.00 9.90 -32.35
N GLU A 552 -20.23 10.39 -32.54
CA GLU A 552 -21.43 9.60 -32.87
C GLU A 552 -21.34 8.95 -34.26
N ILE A 553 -20.71 9.62 -35.23
CA ILE A 553 -20.45 9.06 -36.58
C ILE A 553 -19.61 7.78 -36.51
N SER A 554 -18.76 7.65 -35.48
CA SER A 554 -17.91 6.49 -35.30
C SER A 554 -18.62 5.43 -34.47
N ASP A 555 -19.08 4.36 -35.11
CA ASP A 555 -19.80 3.23 -34.46
C ASP A 555 -19.00 2.63 -33.28
N HIS A 556 -17.67 2.76 -33.30
CA HIS A 556 -16.76 2.36 -32.24
C HIS A 556 -16.94 3.11 -30.91
N ASN A 557 -17.51 4.32 -30.90
CA ASN A 557 -17.69 5.11 -29.66
C ASN A 557 -19.08 4.93 -29.04
N ARG A 558 -19.97 4.18 -29.69
CA ARG A 558 -21.37 4.08 -29.30
C ARG A 558 -21.56 3.56 -27.87
N ARG A 559 -20.79 2.55 -27.45
CA ARG A 559 -20.88 2.02 -26.07
C ARG A 559 -20.37 2.99 -25.03
N LEU A 560 -19.34 3.78 -25.35
CA LEU A 560 -18.88 4.86 -24.48
C LEU A 560 -19.96 5.92 -24.31
N LEU A 561 -20.63 6.32 -25.39
CA LEU A 561 -21.74 7.28 -25.34
C LEU A 561 -22.94 6.71 -24.56
N ASP A 562 -23.27 5.42 -24.74
CA ASP A 562 -24.29 4.72 -23.94
C ASP A 562 -23.95 4.72 -22.44
N LEU A 563 -22.69 4.47 -22.09
CA LEU A 563 -22.22 4.51 -20.70
C LEU A 563 -22.31 5.94 -20.13
N ILE A 564 -21.91 6.94 -20.90
CA ILE A 564 -22.08 8.35 -20.52
C ILE A 564 -23.57 8.64 -20.32
N GLY A 565 -24.46 8.22 -21.22
CA GLY A 565 -25.90 8.35 -21.04
C GLY A 565 -26.40 7.76 -19.73
N SER A 566 -25.89 6.59 -19.34
CA SER A 566 -26.25 5.92 -18.10
C SER A 566 -25.76 6.62 -16.82
N LEU A 567 -24.69 7.45 -16.89
CA LEU A 567 -24.22 8.26 -15.75
C LEU A 567 -25.26 9.27 -15.25
N ARG A 568 -26.32 9.53 -16.00
CA ARG A 568 -27.48 10.33 -15.53
C ARG A 568 -28.12 9.77 -14.25
N HIS A 569 -27.92 8.48 -13.97
CA HIS A 569 -28.44 7.82 -12.78
C HIS A 569 -27.48 7.88 -11.57
N SER A 570 -26.23 8.34 -11.76
CA SER A 570 -25.21 8.43 -10.69
C SER A 570 -25.47 9.60 -9.72
N ALA A 571 -24.89 9.52 -8.51
CA ALA A 571 -24.95 10.61 -7.52
C ALA A 571 -24.45 11.94 -8.05
N ASP A 572 -23.31 11.93 -8.74
CA ASP A 572 -22.67 13.14 -9.26
C ASP A 572 -23.58 13.89 -10.25
N TYR A 573 -24.43 13.18 -11.01
CA TYR A 573 -25.38 13.80 -11.92
C TYR A 573 -26.69 14.22 -11.22
N ARG A 574 -27.18 13.42 -10.27
CA ARG A 574 -28.38 13.72 -9.47
C ARG A 574 -28.16 14.98 -8.63
N ASN A 575 -26.97 15.17 -8.08
CA ASN A 575 -26.59 16.37 -7.36
C ASN A 575 -26.13 17.48 -8.33
N THR A 576 -26.94 18.52 -8.52
CA THR A 576 -26.59 19.62 -9.43
C THR A 576 -25.33 20.40 -9.00
N ALA A 577 -24.96 20.42 -7.71
CA ALA A 577 -23.72 21.05 -7.26
C ALA A 577 -22.48 20.35 -7.87
N ASN A 578 -22.54 19.03 -8.02
CA ASN A 578 -21.49 18.22 -8.62
C ASN A 578 -21.72 18.01 -10.13
N ARG A 579 -22.94 18.23 -10.65
CA ARG A 579 -23.28 18.01 -12.06
C ARG A 579 -22.39 18.80 -13.01
N ALA A 580 -22.13 20.07 -12.72
CA ALA A 580 -21.24 20.88 -13.56
C ALA A 580 -19.82 20.29 -13.59
N ALA A 581 -19.30 19.83 -12.46
CA ALA A 581 -18.01 19.18 -12.39
C ALA A 581 -17.99 17.83 -13.14
N LEU A 582 -19.05 17.03 -13.03
CA LEU A 582 -19.22 15.78 -13.80
C LEU A 582 -19.31 16.06 -15.31
N GLN A 583 -20.05 17.07 -15.73
CA GLN A 583 -20.12 17.47 -17.14
C GLN A 583 -18.71 17.84 -17.66
N GLU A 584 -17.94 18.63 -16.92
CA GLU A 584 -16.56 18.96 -17.28
C GLU A 584 -15.65 17.71 -17.36
N ARG A 585 -15.83 16.76 -16.43
CA ARG A 585 -15.12 15.47 -16.45
C ARG A 585 -15.47 14.65 -17.70
N VAL A 586 -16.75 14.52 -18.04
CA VAL A 586 -17.23 13.86 -19.27
C VAL A 586 -16.62 14.51 -20.50
N TRP A 587 -16.66 15.84 -20.61
CA TRP A 587 -16.08 16.55 -21.75
C TRP A 587 -14.55 16.42 -21.83
N ARG A 588 -13.85 16.26 -20.70
CA ARG A 588 -12.41 15.95 -20.68
C ARG A 588 -12.11 14.58 -21.29
N VAL A 589 -12.91 13.56 -20.93
CA VAL A 589 -12.78 12.21 -21.50
C VAL A 589 -13.08 12.22 -23.00
N LEU A 590 -14.20 12.82 -23.41
CA LEU A 590 -14.59 12.92 -24.82
C LEU A 590 -13.56 13.71 -25.65
N GLY A 591 -13.02 14.79 -25.08
CA GLY A 591 -11.93 15.56 -25.68
C GLY A 591 -10.68 14.71 -25.91
N ALA A 592 -10.26 13.91 -24.92
CA ALA A 592 -9.12 13.01 -25.07
C ALA A 592 -9.36 11.92 -26.13
N VAL A 593 -10.56 11.35 -26.19
CA VAL A 593 -10.94 10.35 -27.21
C VAL A 593 -10.93 10.95 -28.62
N SER A 594 -11.32 12.23 -28.77
CA SER A 594 -11.28 12.91 -30.07
C SER A 594 -9.85 13.08 -30.61
N GLN A 595 -8.85 13.16 -29.73
CA GLN A 595 -7.43 13.31 -30.08
C GLN A 595 -6.73 11.96 -30.28
N ASP A 596 -7.19 10.90 -29.61
CA ASP A 596 -6.63 9.54 -29.70
C ASP A 596 -7.74 8.51 -30.00
N PRO A 597 -7.93 8.16 -31.30
CA PRO A 597 -8.95 7.17 -31.69
C PRO A 597 -8.75 5.78 -31.07
N GLN A 598 -7.51 5.40 -30.75
CA GLN A 598 -7.22 4.10 -30.13
C GLN A 598 -7.69 4.06 -28.67
N LEU A 599 -7.59 5.19 -27.96
CA LEU A 599 -8.17 5.35 -26.63
C LEU A 599 -9.69 5.17 -26.69
N GLY A 600 -10.37 5.78 -27.67
CA GLY A 600 -11.82 5.61 -27.87
C GLY A 600 -12.26 4.16 -28.00
N MET A 601 -11.56 3.37 -28.83
CA MET A 601 -11.83 1.93 -28.99
C MET A 601 -11.67 1.17 -27.68
N THR A 602 -10.63 1.50 -26.90
CA THR A 602 -10.34 0.84 -25.62
C THR A 602 -11.42 1.16 -24.59
N LEU A 603 -11.80 2.44 -24.43
CA LEU A 603 -12.84 2.85 -23.48
C LEU A 603 -14.20 2.26 -23.84
N SER A 604 -14.53 2.19 -25.13
CA SER A 604 -15.78 1.58 -25.60
C SER A 604 -15.84 0.07 -25.36
N ALA A 605 -14.70 -0.63 -25.47
CA ALA A 605 -14.62 -2.05 -25.13
C ALA A 605 -14.81 -2.28 -23.61
N ILE A 606 -14.26 -1.42 -22.76
CA ILE A 606 -14.46 -1.46 -21.30
C ILE A 606 -15.93 -1.19 -20.94
N ALA A 607 -16.61 -0.30 -21.67
CA ALA A 607 -18.01 0.03 -21.45
C ALA A 607 -19.00 -1.13 -21.72
N GLU A 608 -18.60 -2.17 -22.45
CA GLU A 608 -19.50 -3.24 -22.91
C GLU A 608 -20.12 -4.06 -21.77
N GLU A 609 -19.30 -4.59 -20.86
CA GLU A 609 -19.76 -5.45 -19.77
C GLU A 609 -20.62 -4.70 -18.73
N PRO A 610 -20.23 -3.50 -18.24
CA PRO A 610 -21.04 -2.73 -17.28
C PRO A 610 -22.42 -2.39 -17.85
N LEU A 611 -22.49 -1.99 -19.13
CA LEU A 611 -23.76 -1.70 -19.78
C LEU A 611 -24.66 -2.92 -19.92
N ARG A 612 -24.08 -4.10 -20.16
CA ARG A 612 -24.83 -5.35 -20.23
C ARG A 612 -25.45 -5.67 -18.87
N LEU A 613 -24.67 -5.61 -17.80
CA LEU A 613 -25.13 -5.91 -16.45
C LEU A 613 -26.15 -4.87 -15.95
N PHE A 614 -25.97 -3.60 -16.29
CA PHE A 614 -26.93 -2.55 -15.95
C PHE A 614 -28.29 -2.77 -16.63
N ARG A 615 -28.31 -3.17 -17.91
CA ARG A 615 -29.57 -3.46 -18.65
C ARG A 615 -30.31 -4.69 -18.11
N ASP A 616 -29.59 -5.62 -17.49
CA ASP A 616 -30.15 -6.82 -16.88
C ASP A 616 -30.54 -6.61 -15.39
N ASN A 617 -30.57 -5.36 -14.90
CA ASN A 617 -30.77 -4.98 -13.48
C ASN A 617 -29.78 -5.65 -12.50
N ASN A 618 -28.59 -6.04 -12.99
CA ASN A 618 -27.55 -6.73 -12.21
C ASN A 618 -26.41 -5.79 -11.78
N THR A 619 -26.50 -4.49 -12.02
CA THR A 619 -25.47 -3.51 -11.60
C THR A 619 -26.11 -2.21 -11.16
N CYS A 620 -25.68 -1.72 -10.00
CA CYS A 620 -26.13 -0.47 -9.41
C CYS A 620 -25.58 0.76 -10.18
N PRO A 621 -26.24 1.94 -10.11
CA PRO A 621 -25.73 3.19 -10.68
C PRO A 621 -24.30 3.57 -10.25
N ASP A 622 -23.89 3.21 -9.04
CA ASP A 622 -22.53 3.42 -8.52
C ASP A 622 -21.50 2.54 -9.26
N GLY A 623 -21.89 1.36 -9.77
CA GLY A 623 -21.06 0.53 -10.65
C GLY A 623 -20.69 1.24 -11.95
N ILE A 624 -21.63 1.94 -12.58
CA ILE A 624 -21.35 2.74 -13.78
C ILE A 624 -20.39 3.89 -13.45
N LEU A 625 -20.60 4.57 -12.32
CA LEU A 625 -19.75 5.69 -11.90
C LEU A 625 -18.30 5.23 -11.64
N LEU A 626 -18.12 4.06 -11.01
CA LEU A 626 -16.81 3.46 -10.79
C LEU A 626 -16.09 3.16 -12.12
N GLU A 627 -16.80 2.59 -13.08
CA GLU A 627 -16.23 2.29 -14.40
C GLU A 627 -15.90 3.57 -15.17
N PHE A 628 -16.74 4.61 -15.10
CA PHE A 628 -16.39 5.91 -15.65
C PHE A 628 -15.14 6.50 -14.98
N ASN A 629 -15.03 6.43 -13.65
CA ASN A 629 -13.83 6.88 -12.93
C ASN A 629 -12.58 6.08 -13.35
N GLN A 630 -12.71 4.79 -13.65
CA GLN A 630 -11.63 3.98 -14.23
C GLN A 630 -11.20 4.50 -15.61
N MET A 631 -12.14 4.91 -16.46
CA MET A 631 -11.84 5.54 -17.76
C MET A 631 -11.13 6.88 -17.59
N GLU A 632 -11.52 7.68 -16.60
CA GLU A 632 -10.85 8.94 -16.30
C GLU A 632 -9.39 8.72 -15.88
N VAL A 633 -9.11 7.69 -15.08
CA VAL A 633 -7.74 7.31 -14.71
C VAL A 633 -6.93 6.95 -15.95
N MET A 634 -7.49 6.23 -16.92
CA MET A 634 -6.80 5.91 -18.18
C MET A 634 -6.49 7.16 -19.01
N VAL A 635 -7.45 8.09 -19.13
CA VAL A 635 -7.25 9.39 -19.79
C VAL A 635 -6.15 10.18 -19.08
N PHE A 636 -6.19 10.21 -17.74
CA PHE A 636 -5.19 10.89 -16.92
C PHE A 636 -3.78 10.31 -17.12
N ILE A 637 -3.63 8.98 -17.18
CA ILE A 637 -2.36 8.32 -17.49
C ILE A 637 -1.87 8.77 -18.87
N ARG A 638 -2.73 8.68 -19.90
CA ARG A 638 -2.38 9.03 -21.28
C ARG A 638 -1.90 10.48 -21.40
N GLN A 639 -2.61 11.41 -20.76
CA GLN A 639 -2.26 12.83 -20.74
C GLN A 639 -0.97 13.09 -19.95
N SER A 640 -0.79 12.43 -18.81
CA SER A 640 0.43 12.56 -17.99
C SER A 640 1.70 12.12 -18.72
N LEU A 641 1.56 11.29 -19.76
CA LEU A 641 2.67 10.81 -20.59
C LEU A 641 2.95 11.71 -21.81
N HIS A 642 2.05 12.61 -22.20
CA HIS A 642 2.11 13.27 -23.51
C HIS A 642 2.98 14.54 -23.58
N ASP A 643 3.29 15.22 -22.47
CA ASP A 643 4.05 16.49 -22.49
C ASP A 643 4.91 16.69 -21.22
N VAL A 644 5.96 15.87 -21.05
CA VAL A 644 6.83 15.93 -19.86
C VAL A 644 8.20 16.52 -20.18
N VAL A 645 8.55 17.59 -19.46
CA VAL A 645 9.89 18.20 -19.52
C VAL A 645 10.95 17.18 -19.11
N PRO A 646 12.03 16.96 -19.90
CA PRO A 646 13.00 15.89 -19.65
C PRO A 646 13.58 15.88 -18.23
N GLU A 647 13.84 17.06 -17.66
CA GLU A 647 14.46 17.23 -16.34
C GLU A 647 13.54 16.86 -15.17
N GLN A 648 12.22 16.84 -15.36
CA GLN A 648 11.23 16.49 -14.31
C GLN A 648 10.57 15.13 -14.57
N ARG A 649 10.96 14.45 -15.64
CA ARG A 649 10.31 13.22 -16.11
C ARG A 649 10.40 12.09 -15.09
N GLY A 650 11.55 11.92 -14.42
CA GLY A 650 11.73 10.91 -13.36
C GLY A 650 10.76 11.10 -12.21
N ALA A 651 10.81 12.28 -11.56
CA ALA A 651 9.93 12.60 -10.43
C ALA A 651 8.44 12.50 -10.78
N LEU A 652 8.01 12.96 -11.96
CA LEU A 652 6.61 12.90 -12.38
C LEU A 652 6.14 11.46 -12.66
N LEU A 653 6.95 10.66 -13.35
CA LEU A 653 6.60 9.26 -13.65
C LEU A 653 6.67 8.36 -12.41
N TYR A 654 7.63 8.62 -11.50
CA TYR A 654 7.67 7.94 -10.22
C TYR A 654 6.41 8.26 -9.41
N ARG A 655 6.06 9.54 -9.28
CA ARG A 655 4.82 9.96 -8.59
C ARG A 655 3.58 9.36 -9.25
N LEU A 656 3.50 9.32 -10.58
CA LEU A 656 2.41 8.65 -11.29
C LEU A 656 2.31 7.18 -10.90
N THR A 657 3.44 6.46 -10.92
CA THR A 657 3.52 5.04 -10.55
C THR A 657 3.08 4.81 -9.11
N THR A 658 3.51 5.66 -8.17
CA THR A 658 3.06 5.62 -6.77
C THR A 658 1.55 5.84 -6.64
N ARG A 659 0.99 6.85 -7.33
CA ARG A 659 -0.45 7.13 -7.28
C ARG A 659 -1.29 5.98 -7.84
N LEU A 660 -0.84 5.37 -8.95
CA LEU A 660 -1.52 4.22 -9.55
C LEU A 660 -1.42 2.96 -8.68
N TYR A 661 -0.26 2.75 -8.03
CA TYR A 661 -0.10 1.68 -7.04
C TYR A 661 -1.06 1.86 -5.86
N ARG A 662 -1.15 3.07 -5.29
CA ARG A 662 -2.07 3.34 -4.17
C ARG A 662 -3.51 3.07 -4.56
N LEU A 663 -3.92 3.47 -5.76
CA LEU A 663 -5.26 3.18 -6.28
C LEU A 663 -5.51 1.68 -6.45
N SER A 664 -4.57 0.95 -7.06
CA SER A 664 -4.73 -0.46 -7.36
C SER A 664 -4.77 -1.33 -6.10
N GLU A 665 -3.93 -1.04 -5.10
CA GLU A 665 -3.96 -1.74 -3.81
C GLU A 665 -5.16 -1.36 -2.96
N LEU A 666 -5.62 -0.11 -3.03
CA LEU A 666 -6.84 0.31 -2.35
C LEU A 666 -8.06 -0.43 -2.91
N ASP A 667 -8.14 -0.56 -4.24
CA ASP A 667 -9.17 -1.36 -4.90
C ASP A 667 -9.07 -2.85 -4.54
N ALA A 668 -7.86 -3.41 -4.49
CA ALA A 668 -7.65 -4.79 -4.08
C ALA A 668 -8.11 -5.02 -2.64
N ALA A 669 -7.76 -4.10 -1.72
CA ALA A 669 -8.22 -4.14 -0.34
C ALA A 669 -9.75 -4.07 -0.24
N ALA A 670 -10.37 -3.17 -1.00
CA ALA A 670 -11.83 -3.05 -1.05
C ALA A 670 -12.48 -4.36 -1.52
N ARG A 671 -12.01 -4.94 -2.63
CA ARG A 671 -12.53 -6.22 -3.17
C ARG A 671 -12.47 -7.38 -2.19
N GLU A 672 -11.36 -7.49 -1.46
CA GLU A 672 -11.18 -8.54 -0.46
C GLU A 672 -12.13 -8.36 0.74
N GLN A 673 -12.47 -7.12 1.07
CA GLN A 673 -13.42 -6.84 2.16
C GLN A 673 -14.88 -6.94 1.70
N THR A 674 -15.20 -6.75 0.43
CA THR A 674 -16.57 -6.73 -0.13
C THR A 674 -17.47 -7.81 0.48
N GLY A 675 -17.07 -9.08 0.45
CA GLY A 675 -17.87 -10.17 1.00
C GLY A 675 -19.21 -10.31 0.27
N SER A 676 -20.32 -10.06 0.97
CA SER A 676 -21.68 -10.06 0.41
C SER A 676 -22.19 -8.66 0.01
N ARG A 677 -21.38 -7.62 0.17
CA ARG A 677 -21.70 -6.22 -0.19
C ARG A 677 -21.52 -6.00 -1.70
N ASP A 678 -22.02 -4.91 -2.24
CA ASP A 678 -21.71 -4.52 -3.62
C ASP A 678 -20.23 -4.07 -3.72
N GLU A 679 -19.47 -4.67 -4.65
CA GLU A 679 -18.07 -4.32 -4.88
C GLU A 679 -17.92 -2.87 -5.32
N ALA A 680 -18.82 -2.38 -6.16
CA ALA A 680 -18.73 -1.04 -6.70
C ALA A 680 -18.83 0.02 -5.60
N GLU A 681 -19.76 -0.20 -4.68
CA GLU A 681 -20.03 0.68 -3.56
C GLU A 681 -18.86 0.71 -2.57
N VAL A 682 -18.34 -0.46 -2.19
CA VAL A 682 -17.19 -0.55 -1.29
C VAL A 682 -15.95 0.12 -1.90
N ARG A 683 -15.68 -0.10 -3.20
CA ARG A 683 -14.54 0.53 -3.88
C ARG A 683 -14.67 2.05 -3.97
N LEU A 684 -15.84 2.58 -4.33
CA LEU A 684 -16.07 4.02 -4.35
C LEU A 684 -15.95 4.64 -2.96
N ALA A 685 -16.52 4.01 -1.92
CA ALA A 685 -16.38 4.47 -0.55
C ALA A 685 -14.91 4.57 -0.11
N TYR A 686 -14.09 3.58 -0.45
CA TYR A 686 -12.64 3.61 -0.18
C TYR A 686 -11.93 4.73 -0.93
N ARG A 687 -12.20 4.87 -2.24
CA ARG A 687 -11.58 5.91 -3.08
C ARG A 687 -11.94 7.31 -2.59
N ILE A 688 -13.20 7.56 -2.24
CA ILE A 688 -13.67 8.86 -1.70
C ILE A 688 -13.00 9.12 -0.35
N HIS A 689 -13.00 8.15 0.55
CA HIS A 689 -12.49 8.33 1.91
C HIS A 689 -10.98 8.63 1.93
N TRP A 690 -10.19 7.91 1.12
CA TRP A 690 -8.74 8.06 1.10
C TRP A 690 -8.17 8.88 -0.07
N ALA A 691 -9.03 9.48 -0.92
CA ALA A 691 -8.64 10.31 -2.06
C ALA A 691 -7.53 11.32 -1.74
N SER A 692 -7.78 12.17 -0.74
CA SER A 692 -6.84 13.24 -0.37
C SER A 692 -5.61 12.70 0.39
N ALA A 693 -5.80 11.70 1.25
CA ALA A 693 -4.74 11.11 2.06
C ALA A 693 -3.69 10.36 1.23
N LEU A 694 -4.15 9.63 0.21
CA LEU A 694 -3.31 8.82 -0.67
C LEU A 694 -2.91 9.55 -1.97
N ASP A 695 -3.33 10.80 -2.16
CA ASP A 695 -3.11 11.55 -3.41
C ASP A 695 -3.59 10.73 -4.63
N LEU A 696 -4.80 10.14 -4.56
CA LEU A 696 -5.30 9.26 -5.62
C LEU A 696 -5.43 10.01 -6.96
N PRO A 697 -5.23 9.33 -8.11
CA PRO A 697 -5.49 9.91 -9.42
C PRO A 697 -7.00 10.05 -9.64
N VAL A 698 -7.42 11.23 -10.09
CA VAL A 698 -8.83 11.58 -10.39
C VAL A 698 -9.81 11.10 -9.30
N PRO A 699 -9.78 11.72 -8.11
CA PRO A 699 -10.63 11.27 -7.02
C PRO A 699 -12.12 11.46 -7.37
N PRO A 700 -12.98 10.47 -7.08
CA PRO A 700 -14.43 10.64 -7.18
C PRO A 700 -14.92 11.72 -6.20
N GLU A 701 -15.93 12.50 -6.61
CA GLU A 701 -16.45 13.63 -5.81
C GLU A 701 -17.60 13.22 -4.88
N GLY A 702 -18.36 12.17 -5.23
CA GLY A 702 -19.49 11.67 -4.44
C GLY A 702 -19.86 10.24 -4.79
N MET A 703 -20.82 9.70 -4.03
CA MET A 703 -21.37 8.35 -4.15
C MET A 703 -22.86 8.37 -3.76
N LEU A 704 -23.70 7.56 -4.42
CA LEU A 704 -25.15 7.57 -4.19
C LEU A 704 -25.55 6.75 -2.97
N TYR A 705 -24.83 5.66 -2.74
CA TYR A 705 -25.14 4.67 -1.72
C TYR A 705 -24.01 4.54 -0.68
N GLN A 706 -23.50 5.65 -0.16
CA GLN A 706 -22.35 5.64 0.74
C GLN A 706 -22.64 4.86 2.05
N ALA A 707 -23.91 4.78 2.47
CA ALA A 707 -24.33 3.96 3.60
C ALA A 707 -24.24 2.45 3.30
N HIS A 708 -24.59 2.01 2.09
CA HIS A 708 -24.63 0.60 1.69
C HIS A 708 -23.25 -0.07 1.64
N ALA A 709 -22.18 0.72 1.50
CA ALA A 709 -20.81 0.22 1.65
C ALA A 709 -20.57 -0.43 3.03
N ALA A 710 -21.40 -0.12 4.04
CA ALA A 710 -21.44 -0.74 5.37
C ALA A 710 -20.04 -0.94 5.95
N ILE A 711 -19.24 0.13 5.90
CA ILE A 711 -17.81 0.07 6.22
C ILE A 711 -17.64 -0.23 7.70
N ARG A 712 -16.97 -1.34 8.02
CA ARG A 712 -16.80 -1.79 9.40
C ARG A 712 -15.85 -0.85 10.16
N PRO A 713 -16.01 -0.70 11.48
CA PRO A 713 -15.06 0.05 12.30
C PRO A 713 -13.63 -0.46 12.10
N GLY A 714 -12.71 0.43 11.72
CA GLY A 714 -11.29 0.11 11.48
C GLY A 714 -10.98 -0.54 10.12
N GLU A 715 -11.97 -0.76 9.25
CA GLU A 715 -11.78 -1.29 7.89
C GLU A 715 -10.93 -0.34 7.04
N PHE A 716 -11.28 0.96 7.02
CA PHE A 716 -10.49 1.98 6.32
C PHE A 716 -9.05 2.08 6.81
N ASP A 717 -8.83 1.99 8.14
CA ASP A 717 -7.48 2.02 8.72
C ASP A 717 -6.62 0.85 8.21
N THR A 718 -7.23 -0.32 8.10
CA THR A 718 -6.54 -1.55 7.67
C THR A 718 -6.14 -1.45 6.20
N ALA A 719 -7.04 -0.96 5.35
CA ALA A 719 -6.77 -0.73 3.94
C ALA A 719 -5.63 0.27 3.74
N LEU A 720 -5.64 1.36 4.50
CA LEU A 720 -4.61 2.38 4.44
C LEU A 720 -3.23 1.85 4.87
N LEU A 721 -3.18 1.09 5.98
CA LEU A 721 -1.94 0.49 6.45
C LEU A 721 -1.35 -0.48 5.42
N ARG A 722 -2.20 -1.27 4.74
CA ARG A 722 -1.77 -2.15 3.65
C ARG A 722 -1.15 -1.37 2.50
N VAL A 723 -1.83 -0.32 2.02
CA VAL A 723 -1.33 0.52 0.93
C VAL A 723 0.03 1.14 1.30
N GLN A 724 0.12 1.75 2.49
CA GLN A 724 1.35 2.42 2.96
C GLN A 724 2.51 1.44 3.16
N SER A 725 2.25 0.25 3.73
CA SER A 725 3.30 -0.76 3.96
C SER A 725 3.78 -1.37 2.64
N GLY A 726 2.86 -1.67 1.71
CA GLY A 726 3.23 -2.24 0.42
C GLY A 726 3.90 -1.24 -0.53
N GLU A 727 3.59 0.06 -0.43
CA GLU A 727 4.25 1.14 -1.19
C GLU A 727 5.76 1.14 -0.96
N GLN A 728 6.18 0.65 0.19
CA GLN A 728 7.54 0.75 0.70
C GLN A 728 8.37 -0.53 0.48
N GLY A 729 7.78 -1.55 -0.14
CA GLY A 729 8.42 -2.86 -0.33
C GLY A 729 8.00 -3.57 -1.62
N GLU A 730 8.02 -4.90 -1.55
CA GLU A 730 7.93 -5.78 -2.71
C GLU A 730 6.64 -5.60 -3.54
N PRO A 731 5.46 -5.31 -2.95
CA PRO A 731 4.25 -5.03 -3.73
C PRO A 731 4.43 -3.87 -4.71
N PHE A 732 5.03 -2.74 -4.29
CA PHE A 732 5.28 -1.60 -5.16
C PHE A 732 6.28 -1.93 -6.27
N LEU A 733 7.37 -2.63 -5.95
CA LEU A 733 8.37 -3.04 -6.95
C LEU A 733 7.76 -3.93 -8.02
N ARG A 734 6.96 -4.93 -7.62
CA ARG A 734 6.22 -5.80 -8.56
C ARG A 734 5.23 -5.02 -9.42
N PHE A 735 4.59 -4.00 -8.86
CA PHE A 735 3.70 -3.13 -9.60
C PHE A 735 4.46 -2.29 -10.65
N ALA A 736 5.57 -1.67 -10.25
CA ALA A 736 6.42 -0.86 -11.12
C ALA A 736 7.02 -1.67 -12.30
N GLU A 737 7.36 -2.94 -12.08
CA GLU A 737 7.82 -3.88 -13.11
C GLU A 737 6.79 -4.16 -14.21
N GLN A 738 5.51 -3.90 -13.96
CA GLN A 738 4.43 -4.12 -14.93
C GLN A 738 4.07 -2.85 -15.70
N GLN A 739 4.68 -1.70 -15.36
CA GLN A 739 4.37 -0.42 -15.97
C GLN A 739 5.31 -0.14 -17.16
N ASP A 740 4.85 -0.36 -18.39
CA ASP A 740 5.66 -0.16 -19.60
C ASP A 740 6.24 1.25 -19.71
N TYR A 741 5.47 2.27 -19.36
CA TYR A 741 5.93 3.67 -19.41
C TYR A 741 7.11 3.92 -18.44
N TRP A 742 7.11 3.26 -17.29
CA TRP A 742 8.15 3.36 -16.28
C TRP A 742 9.41 2.62 -16.72
N ILE A 743 9.25 1.39 -17.22
CA ILE A 743 10.36 0.58 -17.74
C ILE A 743 11.05 1.30 -18.91
N ASN A 744 10.27 1.90 -19.83
CA ASN A 744 10.81 2.64 -20.95
C ASN A 744 11.61 3.86 -20.48
N TYR A 745 11.10 4.61 -19.50
CA TYR A 745 11.85 5.69 -18.88
C TYR A 745 13.18 5.22 -18.27
N LEU A 746 13.17 4.13 -17.50
CA LEU A 746 14.40 3.59 -16.90
C LEU A 746 15.41 3.13 -17.97
N ARG A 747 14.94 2.53 -19.06
CA ARG A 747 15.78 2.11 -20.19
C ARG A 747 16.39 3.30 -20.93
N GLU A 748 15.64 4.38 -21.12
CA GLU A 748 16.13 5.61 -21.75
C GLU A 748 17.17 6.31 -20.87
N THR A 749 16.86 6.50 -19.58
CA THR A 749 17.72 7.23 -18.64
C THR A 749 18.99 6.43 -18.27
N HIS A 750 18.88 5.11 -18.14
CA HIS A 750 19.99 4.23 -17.75
C HIS A 750 20.43 3.29 -18.89
N ALA A 751 20.35 3.74 -20.14
CA ALA A 751 20.67 2.96 -21.34
C ALA A 751 22.00 2.20 -21.21
N GLY A 752 23.05 2.85 -20.71
CA GLY A 752 24.37 2.22 -20.56
C GLY A 752 24.39 0.97 -19.66
N ARG A 753 23.52 0.89 -18.65
CA ARG A 753 23.41 -0.30 -17.77
C ARG A 753 22.67 -1.44 -18.46
N PHE A 754 21.57 -1.13 -19.17
CA PHE A 754 20.82 -2.12 -19.93
C PHE A 754 21.62 -2.65 -21.13
N ASP A 755 22.34 -1.79 -21.85
CA ASP A 755 23.20 -2.15 -22.98
C ASP A 755 24.36 -3.07 -22.55
N ALA A 756 24.92 -2.83 -21.37
CA ALA A 756 25.95 -3.70 -20.80
C ALA A 756 25.42 -5.11 -20.56
N LEU A 757 24.21 -5.20 -19.98
CA LEU A 757 23.54 -6.46 -19.71
C LEU A 757 23.14 -7.19 -21.01
N GLU A 758 22.68 -6.48 -22.02
CA GLU A 758 22.40 -7.06 -23.35
C GLU A 758 23.67 -7.55 -24.04
N ARG A 759 24.79 -6.82 -23.93
CA ARG A 759 26.08 -7.24 -24.50
C ARG A 759 26.58 -8.54 -23.88
N ILE A 760 26.40 -8.70 -22.56
CA ILE A 760 26.73 -9.94 -21.84
C ILE A 760 25.87 -11.09 -22.38
N TYR A 761 24.55 -10.90 -22.46
CA TYR A 761 23.65 -11.92 -22.99
C TYR A 761 24.01 -12.36 -24.41
N ARG A 762 24.29 -11.41 -25.31
CA ARG A 762 24.69 -11.73 -26.69
C ARG A 762 25.98 -12.54 -26.73
N THR A 763 26.97 -12.17 -25.91
CA THR A 763 28.26 -12.86 -25.83
C THR A 763 28.08 -14.29 -25.30
N ASP A 764 27.29 -14.47 -24.24
CA ASP A 764 26.99 -15.78 -23.66
C ASP A 764 26.22 -16.68 -24.62
N LEU A 765 25.27 -16.11 -25.38
CA LEU A 765 24.51 -16.85 -26.38
C LEU A 765 25.42 -17.33 -27.51
N THR A 766 26.31 -16.48 -28.03
CA THR A 766 27.30 -16.90 -29.05
C THR A 766 28.18 -18.02 -28.53
N ARG A 767 28.70 -17.89 -27.30
CA ARG A 767 29.55 -18.92 -26.69
C ARG A 767 28.83 -20.25 -26.49
N LEU A 768 27.55 -20.22 -26.11
CA LEU A 768 26.73 -21.43 -25.97
C LEU A 768 26.54 -22.13 -27.32
N THR A 769 26.24 -21.36 -28.37
CA THR A 769 26.12 -21.89 -29.73
C THR A 769 27.43 -22.55 -30.17
N ASP A 770 28.56 -21.87 -29.98
CA ASP A 770 29.89 -22.40 -30.33
C ASP A 770 30.21 -23.71 -29.57
N GLU A 771 29.82 -23.83 -28.30
CA GLU A 771 30.02 -25.05 -27.49
C GLU A 771 29.25 -26.25 -28.07
N PHE A 772 27.99 -26.05 -28.46
CA PHE A 772 27.16 -27.11 -29.03
C PHE A 772 27.61 -27.51 -30.44
N GLU A 773 28.04 -26.53 -31.25
CA GLU A 773 28.69 -26.79 -32.54
C GLU A 773 29.97 -27.61 -32.38
N GLN A 774 30.83 -27.29 -31.40
CA GLN A 774 32.05 -28.04 -31.10
C GLN A 774 31.77 -29.47 -30.60
N ARG A 775 30.67 -29.66 -29.85
CA ARG A 775 30.20 -30.99 -29.40
C ARG A 775 29.49 -31.77 -30.51
N ASN A 776 29.34 -31.18 -31.70
CA ASN A 776 28.67 -31.78 -32.86
C ASN A 776 27.20 -32.15 -32.57
N ILE A 777 26.56 -31.40 -31.68
CA ILE A 777 25.16 -31.56 -31.28
C ILE A 777 24.32 -30.59 -32.11
N SER A 778 23.26 -31.09 -32.76
CA SER A 778 22.36 -30.22 -33.53
C SER A 778 21.74 -29.14 -32.65
N LEU A 779 21.58 -27.93 -33.20
CA LEU A 779 20.87 -26.82 -32.56
C LEU A 779 19.36 -27.11 -32.39
N ASP A 780 18.84 -28.16 -33.03
CA ASP A 780 17.48 -28.69 -32.80
C ASP A 780 17.41 -29.69 -31.64
N ASN A 781 18.50 -29.91 -30.90
CA ASN A 781 18.52 -30.85 -29.78
C ASN A 781 17.73 -30.27 -28.59
N PRO A 782 16.85 -31.05 -27.94
CA PRO A 782 16.15 -30.65 -26.71
C PRO A 782 17.07 -30.12 -25.59
N GLU A 783 18.33 -30.58 -25.51
CA GLU A 783 19.35 -30.10 -24.57
C GLU A 783 19.71 -28.63 -24.83
N TYR A 784 19.88 -28.25 -26.10
CA TYR A 784 20.19 -26.88 -26.51
C TYR A 784 18.99 -25.95 -26.28
N GLU A 785 17.78 -26.37 -26.68
CA GLU A 785 16.55 -25.60 -26.42
C GLU A 785 16.31 -25.37 -24.93
N LYS A 786 16.54 -26.40 -24.09
CA LYS A 786 16.43 -26.27 -22.65
C LYS A 786 17.44 -25.25 -22.12
N ARG A 787 18.68 -25.30 -22.63
CA ARG A 787 19.75 -24.42 -22.19
C ARG A 787 19.50 -22.96 -22.61
N ILE A 788 19.03 -22.70 -23.83
CA ILE A 788 18.58 -21.37 -24.25
C ILE A 788 17.48 -20.85 -23.35
N ARG A 789 16.44 -21.66 -23.07
CA ARG A 789 15.33 -21.26 -22.18
C ARG A 789 15.83 -20.88 -20.78
N GLU A 790 16.81 -21.60 -20.25
CA GLU A 790 17.46 -21.26 -18.97
C GLU A 790 18.23 -19.93 -19.06
N PHE A 791 18.94 -19.66 -20.15
CA PHE A 791 19.65 -18.40 -20.37
C PHE A 791 18.68 -17.22 -20.53
N GLU A 792 17.62 -17.37 -21.32
CA GLU A 792 16.57 -16.35 -21.48
C GLU A 792 15.88 -16.05 -20.15
N ALA A 793 15.58 -17.08 -19.35
CA ALA A 793 15.01 -16.91 -18.02
C ALA A 793 15.97 -16.15 -17.10
N SER A 794 17.26 -16.49 -17.11
CA SER A 794 18.30 -15.78 -16.35
C SER A 794 18.43 -14.32 -16.77
N PHE A 795 18.42 -14.04 -18.07
CA PHE A 795 18.51 -12.68 -18.59
C PHE A 795 17.30 -11.84 -18.20
N LYS A 796 16.07 -12.39 -18.32
CA LYS A 796 14.85 -11.73 -17.86
C LYS A 796 14.92 -11.44 -16.35
N ALA A 797 15.38 -12.39 -15.55
CA ALA A 797 15.55 -12.19 -14.11
C ALA A 797 16.54 -11.04 -13.81
N GLN A 798 17.66 -10.97 -14.50
CA GLN A 798 18.64 -9.87 -14.34
C GLN A 798 18.07 -8.52 -14.77
N GLN A 799 17.27 -8.46 -15.85
CA GLN A 799 16.57 -7.23 -16.24
C GLN A 799 15.58 -6.78 -15.17
N THR A 800 14.77 -7.70 -14.64
CA THR A 800 13.84 -7.42 -13.56
C THR A 800 14.55 -6.87 -12.33
N MET A 801 15.69 -7.46 -11.94
CA MET A 801 16.49 -6.98 -10.81
C MET A 801 17.02 -5.57 -11.04
N LEU A 802 17.51 -5.27 -12.25
CA LEU A 802 17.98 -3.94 -12.60
C LEU A 802 16.84 -2.90 -12.53
N ILE A 803 15.64 -3.26 -13.00
CA ILE A 803 14.45 -2.40 -12.90
C ILE A 803 14.11 -2.11 -11.43
N ARG A 804 14.13 -3.12 -10.55
CA ARG A 804 13.89 -2.93 -9.10
C ARG A 804 14.91 -2.01 -8.46
N GLU A 805 16.19 -2.24 -8.72
CA GLU A 805 17.28 -1.41 -8.21
C GLU A 805 17.11 0.06 -8.61
N LEU A 806 16.88 0.32 -9.90
CA LEU A 806 16.73 1.67 -10.40
C LEU A 806 15.46 2.33 -9.85
N THR A 807 14.39 1.56 -9.66
CA THR A 807 13.15 2.06 -9.03
C THR A 807 13.39 2.54 -7.60
N ASN A 808 14.14 1.80 -6.80
CA ASN A 808 14.52 2.23 -5.45
C ASN A 808 15.44 3.46 -5.47
N ALA A 809 16.37 3.54 -6.43
CA ALA A 809 17.25 4.69 -6.57
C ALA A 809 16.47 5.98 -6.87
N GLU A 810 15.54 5.93 -7.82
CA GLU A 810 14.63 7.04 -8.15
C GLU A 810 13.79 7.47 -6.94
N GLY A 811 13.28 6.50 -6.16
CA GLY A 811 12.53 6.76 -4.93
C GLY A 811 13.35 7.39 -3.80
N LEU A 812 14.68 7.23 -3.80
CA LEU A 812 15.59 7.90 -2.85
C LEU A 812 15.87 9.36 -3.24
N GLU A 813 15.80 9.69 -4.54
CA GLU A 813 16.13 11.01 -5.06
C GLU A 813 14.94 11.97 -5.13
N HIS A 814 13.70 11.46 -5.24
CA HIS A 814 12.54 12.26 -5.68
C HIS A 814 11.36 12.35 -4.69
N HIS A 815 11.55 12.00 -3.41
CA HIS A 815 10.47 11.88 -2.43
C HIS A 815 10.36 12.97 -1.37
#